data_AF-A0A0C3Q635-F1
#
_entry.id   AF-A0A0C3Q635-F1
#
_cell.length_a   1.000
_cell.length_b   1.000
_cell.length_c   1.000
_cell.angle_alpha   90.00
_cell.angle_beta   90.00
_cell.angle_gamma   90.00
#
_symmetry.space_group_name_H-M   'P 1'
#
loop_
_entity.id
_entity.type
_entity.pdbx_description
1 polymer ?
#
loop_
_entity_poly.entity_id
_entity_poly.type
_entity_poly.pdbx_seq_one_letter_code
_entity_poly.pdbx_strand_id
1 'polypeptide(L)'
;MTFTEVYAQYVRQSAELASEKQENARLSECLAQILADIEERAPTLQEQRNEYERMQRDLERLGPQLAEVLQERDVESRNARLALERAASRDSENVQLERQLSDLGRQVRHLLREIEIRENPALEAEAYEEPAGATVPDLTDTDRIITDQLTLFRSISEMQLQNQRLLRVVRETSTRMETMEKEAREAAEAVESDAVRRAKLAMEGLHAKVKSMESAERALKKENDMLSSLLARSKHAQPTNGMSSLEHVDRHPVNGGDSMSFSESEKVAEMASVLKEMGTNATRLQEELSDSRKQASQLQVNLAKANAQIDYLNERHRMSDQATDMQRRELAELQTRSSKYQAQVAALEIACHQAQDQAREANAMLDRLRAETANLRAERSLLKDVETRLSANVNELNKDNASLNSFLRDTRTVQDDAKRAAESERRRLESQIQSFEVQVQDLRIQVSQELDRNRHISLQKEVEVKELQAKIERSGSSEKLAVYERGITGSGTQDISSPEELKREVAELRAALRGAELDIEAARGHAEQFKVISETSEQALVDLQQRADLRIQAEAADLHARIQALESDLGASVDNNKALQRQVEEQRTRFESEKRELEFALADVNNAESSATAIQESAQHDLRRQVQLTQEAHEKYERELLAHAEAVKTVAELKQQLTSAQSQIRDKQVAAETAQANLVSSQTSWDLQKETLAKELRDLQTRHDELTAQNAALHKHLESVSQQATAIRQTADQRAILVDSPAAAGDDALNELRSVVAYLRREKEIVDLQLDLSRQENVRLRSQIDHLIKSLDETRTQLSTEREQAANSAHTATQHAELVEKINQLNILRESNATLRAESEAYGRRVRQLDQQLQKALGELDPLKVELATSKAELAAREDHVKVLEAETDRWRARNTQLLTQYKQVDPEELRTAKEESETAKGQLEAIRTEFNKLQESKGKLEQTFKALRTQSMDKLEKQRTTITKLEEDNGQLSGRIKELEASAPVAPAPAELSALRRELAQKSQELMTAKQAVAAAEAKIAELQKTSNNSDRMDVDSQALPETPKAPPSTPAAVAGPSSGATAATAAQPKPGAATAQSQATSAGPTAVRGRGRGVVRGARGGVAVRGRGAAPAAASATSAATSGTAASGLAISGAAKRPLEEGSESGDGKRLRVQRNRQPVEESS
;
A
#
# COMPACT_ATOMS: atom_id res chain seq x y z
N MET A 1 75.18 -53.43 32.05
CA MET A 1 73.81 -52.95 32.28
C MET A 1 72.99 -54.07 32.90
N THR A 2 72.05 -53.73 33.79
CA THR A 2 71.04 -54.67 34.29
C THR A 2 69.90 -54.80 33.28
N PHE A 3 69.12 -55.89 33.37
CA PHE A 3 67.99 -56.13 32.46
C PHE A 3 66.95 -55.00 32.53
N THR A 4 66.80 -54.39 33.71
CA THR A 4 65.96 -53.22 33.97
C THR A 4 66.44 -51.94 33.30
N GLU A 5 67.74 -51.71 33.15
CA GLU A 5 68.27 -50.56 32.40
C GLU A 5 67.97 -50.67 30.90
N VAL A 6 68.16 -51.85 30.31
CA VAL A 6 67.85 -52.10 28.89
C VAL A 6 66.34 -51.98 28.63
N TYR A 7 65.50 -52.53 29.53
CA TYR A 7 64.05 -52.36 29.44
C TYR A 7 63.62 -50.90 29.61
N ALA A 8 64.23 -50.14 30.52
CA ALA A 8 63.96 -48.72 30.68
C ALA A 8 64.39 -47.87 29.46
N GLN A 9 65.50 -48.22 28.81
CA GLN A 9 65.91 -47.59 27.54
C GLN A 9 64.95 -47.94 26.39
N TYR A 10 64.54 -49.21 26.27
CA TYR A 10 63.53 -49.63 25.28
C TYR A 10 62.18 -48.93 25.50
N VAL A 11 61.72 -48.81 26.74
CA VAL A 11 60.50 -48.08 27.08
C VAL A 11 60.62 -46.59 26.71
N ARG A 12 61.75 -45.92 27.02
CA ARG A 12 62.00 -44.54 26.60
C ARG A 12 61.98 -44.39 25.07
N GLN A 13 62.74 -45.21 24.35
CA GLN A 13 62.76 -45.17 22.88
C GLN A 13 61.39 -45.46 22.27
N SER A 14 60.58 -46.35 22.89
CA SER A 14 59.20 -46.59 22.45
C SER A 14 58.27 -45.41 22.70
N ALA A 15 58.51 -44.63 23.77
CA ALA A 15 57.77 -43.41 24.08
C ALA A 15 58.19 -42.23 23.20
N GLU A 16 59.49 -42.07 22.95
CA GLU A 16 60.08 -41.08 22.03
C GLU A 16 59.56 -41.30 20.60
N LEU A 17 59.61 -42.55 20.10
CA LEU A 17 59.08 -42.94 18.79
C LEU A 17 57.54 -42.83 18.73
N ALA A 18 56.83 -42.96 19.86
CA ALA A 18 55.41 -42.67 19.95
C ALA A 18 55.11 -41.16 19.89
N SER A 19 55.90 -40.31 20.56
CA SER A 19 55.76 -38.85 20.44
C SER A 19 56.12 -38.34 19.05
N GLU A 20 57.20 -38.83 18.43
CA GLU A 20 57.55 -38.49 17.05
C GLU A 20 56.44 -38.90 16.08
N LYS A 21 55.79 -40.06 16.28
CA LYS A 21 54.62 -40.46 15.48
C LYS A 21 53.41 -39.57 15.73
N GLN A 22 53.17 -39.13 16.97
CA GLN A 22 52.09 -38.20 17.29
C GLN A 22 52.34 -36.80 16.70
N GLU A 23 53.60 -36.35 16.68
CA GLU A 23 54.00 -35.08 16.06
C GLU A 23 53.96 -35.15 14.53
N ASN A 24 54.43 -36.23 13.92
CA ASN A 24 54.27 -36.44 12.47
C ASN A 24 52.78 -36.55 12.07
N ALA A 25 51.93 -37.16 12.90
CA ALA A 25 50.48 -37.18 12.68
C ALA A 25 49.88 -35.76 12.75
N ARG A 26 50.20 -34.98 13.79
CA ARG A 26 49.79 -33.57 13.93
C ARG A 26 50.28 -32.70 12.77
N LEU A 27 51.54 -32.84 12.36
CA LEU A 27 52.09 -32.10 11.22
C LEU A 27 51.41 -32.49 9.91
N SER A 28 51.10 -33.78 9.71
CA SER A 28 50.34 -34.24 8.54
C SER A 28 48.90 -33.69 8.55
N GLU A 29 48.27 -33.62 9.73
CA GLU A 29 46.94 -33.05 9.93
C GLU A 29 46.93 -31.53 9.66
N CYS A 30 47.90 -30.77 10.19
CA CYS A 30 48.07 -29.35 9.88
C CYS A 30 48.40 -29.10 8.40
N LEU A 31 49.18 -29.95 7.75
CA LEU A 31 49.43 -29.85 6.30
C LEU A 31 48.17 -30.18 5.49
N ALA A 32 47.36 -31.15 5.91
CA ALA A 32 46.07 -31.44 5.29
C ALA A 32 45.07 -30.28 5.46
N GLN A 33 45.05 -29.64 6.63
CA GLN A 33 44.26 -28.43 6.89
C GLN A 33 44.71 -27.26 5.99
N ILE A 34 46.01 -26.99 5.90
CA ILE A 34 46.57 -25.94 5.02
C ILE A 34 46.27 -26.24 3.55
N LEU A 35 46.31 -27.50 3.11
CA LEU A 35 45.92 -27.88 1.75
C LEU A 35 44.43 -27.67 1.51
N ALA A 36 43.55 -28.03 2.45
CA ALA A 36 42.11 -27.77 2.36
C ALA A 36 41.80 -26.26 2.30
N ASP A 37 42.43 -25.44 3.15
CA ASP A 37 42.35 -23.98 3.12
C ASP A 37 42.78 -23.39 1.77
N ILE A 38 43.80 -23.99 1.13
CA ILE A 38 44.28 -23.58 -0.21
C ILE A 38 43.30 -24.05 -1.30
N GLU A 39 42.75 -25.25 -1.20
CA GLU A 39 41.78 -25.80 -2.16
C GLU A 39 40.42 -25.07 -2.10
N GLU A 40 39.99 -24.59 -0.92
CA GLU A 40 38.81 -23.74 -0.77
C GLU A 40 39.03 -22.31 -1.30
N ARG A 41 40.25 -21.77 -1.15
CA ARG A 41 40.61 -20.42 -1.65
C ARG A 41 41.01 -20.38 -3.13
N ALA A 42 41.38 -21.52 -3.72
CA ALA A 42 41.70 -21.62 -5.14
C ALA A 42 40.54 -21.18 -6.08
N PRO A 43 39.28 -21.67 -5.92
CA PRO A 43 38.17 -21.25 -6.78
C PRO A 43 37.82 -19.77 -6.60
N THR A 44 37.79 -19.25 -5.37
CA THR A 44 37.44 -17.83 -5.12
C THR A 44 38.50 -16.88 -5.69
N LEU A 45 39.80 -17.21 -5.61
CA LEU A 45 40.86 -16.47 -6.30
C LEU A 45 40.76 -16.59 -7.84
N GLN A 46 40.26 -17.70 -8.37
CA GLN A 46 40.05 -17.87 -9.81
C GLN A 46 38.82 -17.11 -10.31
N GLU A 47 37.74 -17.06 -9.52
CA GLU A 47 36.55 -16.23 -9.78
C GLU A 47 36.90 -14.75 -9.76
N GLN A 48 37.61 -14.28 -8.73
CA GLN A 48 38.13 -12.90 -8.68
C GLN A 48 38.99 -12.55 -9.89
N ARG A 49 39.89 -13.46 -10.34
CA ARG A 49 40.67 -13.25 -11.57
C ARG A 49 39.77 -13.15 -12.81
N ASN A 50 38.80 -14.04 -12.96
CA ASN A 50 37.83 -13.99 -14.06
C ASN A 50 37.03 -12.68 -14.06
N GLU A 51 36.69 -12.14 -12.88
CA GLU A 51 36.02 -10.85 -12.72
C GLU A 51 36.93 -9.67 -13.04
N TYR A 52 38.17 -9.65 -12.53
CA TYR A 52 39.16 -8.62 -12.91
C TYR A 52 39.43 -8.61 -14.42
N GLU A 53 39.56 -9.77 -15.08
CA GLU A 53 39.70 -9.83 -16.53
C GLU A 53 38.42 -9.39 -17.28
N ARG A 54 37.22 -9.56 -16.73
CA ARG A 54 35.98 -9.01 -17.31
C ARG A 54 35.98 -7.49 -17.20
N MET A 55 36.24 -6.97 -16.01
CA MET A 55 36.32 -5.52 -15.76
C MET A 55 37.42 -4.85 -16.59
N GLN A 56 38.56 -5.53 -16.81
CA GLN A 56 39.60 -5.06 -17.75
C GLN A 56 39.08 -4.99 -19.18
N ARG A 57 38.46 -6.05 -19.71
CA ARG A 57 37.88 -6.04 -21.07
C ARG A 57 36.78 -4.99 -21.24
N ASP A 58 35.97 -4.76 -20.21
CA ASP A 58 34.94 -3.72 -20.23
C ASP A 58 35.54 -2.31 -20.16
N LEU A 59 36.61 -2.08 -19.37
CA LEU A 59 37.35 -0.81 -19.39
C LEU A 59 38.08 -0.57 -20.73
N GLU A 60 38.68 -1.61 -21.31
CA GLU A 60 39.30 -1.58 -22.66
C GLU A 60 38.29 -1.32 -23.77
N ARG A 61 37.01 -1.72 -23.59
CA ARG A 61 35.91 -1.44 -24.51
C ARG A 61 35.29 -0.06 -24.31
N LEU A 62 35.12 0.38 -23.05
CA LEU A 62 34.54 1.67 -22.72
C LEU A 62 35.51 2.84 -22.98
N GLY A 63 36.82 2.62 -22.87
CA GLY A 63 37.86 3.60 -23.18
C GLY A 63 37.74 4.24 -24.58
N PRO A 64 37.74 3.47 -25.68
CA PRO A 64 37.57 4.02 -27.03
C PRO A 64 36.17 4.60 -27.26
N GLN A 65 35.11 4.01 -26.68
CA GLN A 65 33.75 4.55 -26.78
C GLN A 65 33.64 5.92 -26.12
N LEU A 66 34.28 6.12 -24.96
CA LEU A 66 34.36 7.42 -24.29
C LEU A 66 35.19 8.42 -25.10
N ALA A 67 36.29 7.98 -25.72
CA ALA A 67 37.11 8.84 -26.58
C ALA A 67 36.36 9.29 -27.85
N GLU A 68 35.59 8.39 -28.46
CA GLU A 68 34.73 8.66 -29.63
C GLU A 68 33.63 9.67 -29.28
N VAL A 69 32.87 9.44 -28.21
CA VAL A 69 31.83 10.37 -27.72
C VAL A 69 32.41 11.74 -27.32
N LEU A 70 33.62 11.79 -26.73
CA LEU A 70 34.30 13.05 -26.44
C LEU A 70 34.75 13.79 -27.72
N GLN A 71 35.17 13.06 -28.76
CA GLN A 71 35.51 13.64 -30.06
C GLN A 71 34.26 14.17 -30.78
N GLU A 72 33.15 13.43 -30.77
CA GLU A 72 31.87 13.88 -31.34
C GLU A 72 31.37 15.15 -30.63
N ARG A 73 31.37 15.16 -29.29
CA ARG A 73 31.07 16.35 -28.48
C ARG A 73 31.93 17.54 -28.86
N ASP A 74 33.23 17.35 -29.08
CA ASP A 74 34.15 18.43 -29.43
C ASP A 74 33.98 18.92 -30.87
N VAL A 75 33.55 18.06 -31.80
CA VAL A 75 33.13 18.45 -33.15
C VAL A 75 31.85 19.26 -33.08
N GLU A 76 30.82 18.80 -32.37
CA GLU A 76 29.54 19.53 -32.28
C GLU A 76 29.66 20.82 -31.47
N SER A 77 30.54 20.89 -30.47
CA SER A 77 30.85 22.16 -29.79
C SER A 77 31.49 23.18 -30.74
N ARG A 78 32.30 22.75 -31.72
CA ARG A 78 32.84 23.62 -32.77
C ARG A 78 31.77 24.01 -33.79
N ASN A 79 30.93 23.07 -34.21
CA ASN A 79 29.80 23.33 -35.11
C ASN A 79 28.83 24.37 -34.51
N ALA A 80 28.51 24.24 -33.22
CA ALA A 80 27.67 25.19 -32.49
C ALA A 80 28.31 26.59 -32.40
N ARG A 81 29.61 26.70 -32.12
CA ARG A 81 30.33 28.00 -32.15
C ARG A 81 30.29 28.64 -33.54
N LEU A 82 30.62 27.88 -34.59
CA LEU A 82 30.56 28.35 -35.97
C LEU A 82 29.13 28.73 -36.39
N ALA A 83 28.10 28.08 -35.84
CA ALA A 83 26.70 28.45 -36.06
C ALA A 83 26.35 29.79 -35.36
N LEU A 84 26.80 29.99 -34.11
CA LEU A 84 26.62 31.24 -33.37
C LEU A 84 27.38 32.42 -34.01
N GLU A 85 28.61 32.21 -34.46
CA GLU A 85 29.40 33.21 -35.20
C GLU A 85 28.69 33.62 -36.51
N ARG A 86 28.12 32.65 -37.24
CA ARG A 86 27.30 32.90 -38.45
C ARG A 86 25.92 33.50 -38.15
N ALA A 87 25.38 33.34 -36.95
CA ALA A 87 24.17 34.03 -36.52
C ALA A 87 24.49 35.49 -36.24
N ALA A 88 25.45 35.77 -35.35
CA ALA A 88 25.90 37.12 -35.00
C ALA A 88 26.38 37.92 -36.23
N SER A 89 27.01 37.26 -37.21
CA SER A 89 27.37 37.90 -38.49
C SER A 89 26.12 38.36 -39.27
N ARG A 90 25.11 37.50 -39.39
CA ARG A 90 23.84 37.86 -40.06
C ARG A 90 23.03 38.87 -39.28
N ASP A 91 23.06 38.83 -37.96
CA ASP A 91 22.39 39.83 -37.13
C ASP A 91 23.05 41.22 -37.31
N SER A 92 24.37 41.27 -37.47
CA SER A 92 25.08 42.49 -37.87
C SER A 92 24.74 42.95 -39.29
N GLU A 93 24.65 42.03 -40.27
CA GLU A 93 24.19 42.33 -41.63
C GLU A 93 22.75 42.87 -41.64
N ASN A 94 21.84 42.26 -40.88
CA ASN A 94 20.44 42.70 -40.74
C ASN A 94 20.37 44.12 -40.17
N VAL A 95 21.07 44.41 -39.07
CA VAL A 95 21.12 45.75 -38.47
C VAL A 95 21.71 46.79 -39.44
N GLN A 96 22.70 46.41 -40.27
CA GLN A 96 23.22 47.28 -41.32
C GLN A 96 22.19 47.55 -42.43
N LEU A 97 21.43 46.53 -42.86
CA LEU A 97 20.37 46.67 -43.85
C LEU A 97 19.19 47.50 -43.33
N GLU A 98 18.79 47.32 -42.07
CA GLU A 98 17.75 48.13 -41.42
C GLU A 98 18.15 49.61 -41.33
N ARG A 99 19.41 49.89 -40.97
CA ARG A 99 19.98 51.26 -41.02
C ARG A 99 19.91 51.84 -42.43
N GLN A 100 20.36 51.11 -43.45
CA GLN A 100 20.30 51.55 -44.86
C GLN A 100 18.86 51.80 -45.35
N LEU A 101 17.89 50.97 -44.95
CA LEU A 101 16.47 51.17 -45.27
C LEU A 101 15.89 52.40 -44.55
N SER A 102 16.30 52.67 -43.31
CA SER A 102 15.91 53.88 -42.57
C SER A 102 16.49 55.14 -43.22
N ASP A 103 17.78 55.13 -43.56
CA ASP A 103 18.47 56.22 -44.27
C ASP A 103 17.81 56.52 -45.62
N LEU A 104 17.55 55.49 -46.43
CA LEU A 104 16.88 55.63 -47.73
C LEU A 104 15.43 56.12 -47.55
N GLY A 105 14.72 55.61 -46.55
CA GLY A 105 13.38 56.08 -46.18
C GLY A 105 13.36 57.54 -45.68
N ARG A 106 14.47 58.04 -45.11
CA ARG A 106 14.63 59.45 -44.75
C ARG A 106 14.99 60.31 -45.97
N GLN A 107 15.85 59.84 -46.86
CA GLN A 107 16.14 60.48 -48.14
C GLN A 107 14.87 60.68 -48.99
N VAL A 108 14.04 59.64 -49.12
CA VAL A 108 12.77 59.72 -49.87
C VAL A 108 11.81 60.71 -49.21
N ARG A 109 11.65 60.71 -47.88
CA ARG A 109 10.82 61.69 -47.16
C ARG A 109 11.33 63.13 -47.35
N HIS A 110 12.63 63.35 -47.26
CA HIS A 110 13.26 64.66 -47.47
C HIS A 110 13.04 65.16 -48.90
N LEU A 111 13.27 64.31 -49.90
CA LEU A 111 13.05 64.64 -51.31
C LEU A 111 11.57 64.91 -51.64
N LEU A 112 10.64 64.18 -51.02
CA LEU A 112 9.21 64.44 -51.15
C LEU A 112 8.83 65.80 -50.53
N ARG A 113 9.32 66.14 -49.33
CA ARG A 113 9.07 67.46 -48.72
C ARG A 113 9.68 68.60 -49.54
N GLU A 114 10.84 68.39 -50.14
CA GLU A 114 11.45 69.33 -51.10
C GLU A 114 10.63 69.51 -52.39
N ILE A 115 9.84 68.51 -52.79
CA ILE A 115 8.88 68.63 -53.90
C ILE A 115 7.61 69.37 -53.43
N GLU A 116 7.04 69.01 -52.27
CA GLU A 116 5.89 69.70 -51.67
C GLU A 116 6.14 71.20 -51.49
N ILE A 117 7.33 71.60 -51.02
CA ILE A 117 7.72 73.01 -50.83
C ILE A 117 7.84 73.74 -52.19
N ARG A 118 8.26 73.06 -53.26
CA ARG A 118 8.32 73.65 -54.61
C ARG A 118 6.94 73.82 -55.23
N GLU A 119 6.00 72.94 -54.90
CA GLU A 119 4.60 73.04 -55.32
C GLU A 119 3.82 74.08 -54.49
N ASN A 120 4.13 74.19 -53.19
CA ASN A 120 3.48 75.10 -52.24
C ASN A 120 4.52 75.81 -51.34
N PRO A 121 5.05 76.98 -51.74
CA PRO A 121 6.10 77.70 -50.99
C PRO A 121 5.66 78.21 -49.61
N ALA A 122 4.37 78.14 -49.27
CA ALA A 122 3.89 78.40 -47.91
C ALA A 122 4.33 77.31 -46.90
N LEU A 123 4.63 76.09 -47.37
CA LEU A 123 5.03 74.95 -46.54
C LEU A 123 6.48 75.03 -46.04
N GLU A 124 7.28 75.97 -46.55
CA GLU A 124 8.66 76.23 -46.10
C GLU A 124 8.70 76.87 -44.70
N ALA A 125 7.59 77.49 -44.26
CA ALA A 125 7.45 78.10 -42.93
C ALA A 125 6.88 77.16 -41.86
N GLU A 126 6.42 75.96 -42.23
CA GLU A 126 6.00 74.94 -41.27
C GLU A 126 7.23 74.19 -40.72
N ALA A 127 7.36 74.15 -39.38
CA ALA A 127 8.40 73.36 -38.75
C ALA A 127 8.17 71.85 -39.01
N TYR A 128 9.14 71.20 -39.66
CA TYR A 128 9.07 69.77 -39.96
C TYR A 128 9.36 68.95 -38.70
N GLU A 129 8.31 68.60 -37.95
CA GLU A 129 8.40 67.61 -36.88
C GLU A 129 8.58 66.21 -37.48
N GLU A 130 9.76 65.61 -37.32
CA GLU A 130 9.96 64.21 -37.70
C GLU A 130 9.06 63.30 -36.86
N PRO A 131 8.31 62.37 -37.48
CA PRO A 131 7.37 61.51 -36.74
C PRO A 131 8.13 60.64 -35.73
N ALA A 132 7.72 60.69 -34.47
CA ALA A 132 8.42 60.15 -33.30
C ALA A 132 8.64 58.61 -33.25
N GLY A 133 8.33 57.89 -34.34
CA GLY A 133 8.70 56.49 -34.54
C GLY A 133 9.92 56.28 -35.46
N ALA A 134 10.51 57.35 -36.02
CA ALA A 134 11.63 57.27 -36.97
C ALA A 134 13.03 57.34 -36.32
N THR A 135 13.13 57.65 -35.03
CA THR A 135 14.40 57.69 -34.29
C THR A 135 14.84 56.30 -33.89
N VAL A 136 15.79 55.72 -34.63
CA VAL A 136 16.47 54.48 -34.25
C VAL A 136 17.24 54.72 -32.92
N PRO A 137 16.97 53.95 -31.85
CA PRO A 137 17.75 54.04 -30.62
C PRO A 137 19.22 53.69 -30.86
N ASP A 138 20.11 54.29 -30.07
CA ASP A 138 21.55 53.97 -30.04
C ASP A 138 22.30 54.06 -31.39
N LEU A 139 21.89 55.00 -32.25
CA LEU A 139 22.78 55.57 -33.27
C LEU A 139 23.95 56.28 -32.57
N THR A 140 25.18 55.92 -32.93
CA THR A 140 26.39 56.62 -32.46
C THR A 140 26.44 58.04 -33.02
N ASP A 141 27.19 58.95 -32.40
CA ASP A 141 27.30 60.32 -32.93
C ASP A 141 27.92 60.36 -34.35
N THR A 142 28.74 59.36 -34.69
CA THR A 142 29.20 59.12 -36.07
C THR A 142 28.08 58.67 -37.00
N ASP A 143 27.21 57.74 -36.58
CA ASP A 143 26.06 57.30 -37.38
C ASP A 143 25.10 58.48 -37.64
N ARG A 144 24.82 59.29 -36.61
CA ARG A 144 23.97 60.49 -36.71
C ARG A 144 24.48 61.47 -37.76
N ILE A 145 25.79 61.79 -37.73
CA ILE A 145 26.39 62.69 -38.73
C ILE A 145 26.27 62.13 -40.16
N ILE A 146 26.33 60.81 -40.33
CA ILE A 146 26.10 60.16 -41.64
C ILE A 146 24.63 60.33 -42.07
N THR A 147 23.69 59.92 -41.22
CA THR A 147 22.23 59.93 -41.46
C THR A 147 21.62 61.35 -41.55
N ASP A 148 22.26 62.37 -40.97
CA ASP A 148 21.85 63.79 -41.06
C ASP A 148 22.51 64.55 -42.23
N GLN A 149 23.82 64.38 -42.46
CA GLN A 149 24.62 65.33 -43.26
C GLN A 149 25.27 64.75 -44.53
N LEU A 150 25.30 63.42 -44.68
CA LEU A 150 25.93 62.75 -45.82
C LEU A 150 24.94 61.99 -46.72
N THR A 151 23.72 61.76 -46.26
CA THR A 151 22.65 61.09 -47.01
C THR A 151 21.60 62.04 -47.58
N LEU A 152 21.23 63.12 -46.87
CA LEU A 152 20.08 63.97 -47.20
C LEU A 152 20.46 65.11 -48.17
N PHE A 153 19.88 65.14 -49.37
CA PHE A 153 20.08 66.21 -50.37
C PHE A 153 18.76 66.78 -50.89
N ARG A 154 18.82 68.03 -51.36
CA ARG A 154 17.72 68.78 -52.00
C ARG A 154 17.80 68.81 -53.52
N SER A 155 19.02 68.68 -54.06
CA SER A 155 19.31 68.92 -55.49
C SER A 155 20.41 68.00 -56.02
N ILE A 156 20.47 67.84 -57.35
CA ILE A 156 21.47 66.99 -58.03
C ILE A 156 22.90 67.52 -57.80
N SER A 157 23.08 68.84 -57.75
CA SER A 157 24.37 69.49 -57.46
C SER A 157 24.81 69.26 -56.01
N GLU A 158 23.89 69.30 -55.05
CA GLU A 158 24.17 68.95 -53.65
C GLU A 158 24.50 67.46 -53.48
N MET A 159 23.73 66.58 -54.13
CA MET A 159 24.00 65.14 -54.19
C MET A 159 25.39 64.86 -54.79
N GLN A 160 25.81 65.58 -55.84
CA GLN A 160 27.17 65.48 -56.40
C GLN A 160 28.24 65.95 -55.40
N LEU A 161 27.98 67.02 -54.65
CA LEU A 161 28.92 67.55 -53.66
C LEU A 161 29.03 66.63 -52.43
N GLN A 162 27.92 66.03 -51.99
CA GLN A 162 27.90 64.99 -50.96
C GLN A 162 28.60 63.72 -51.42
N ASN A 163 28.39 63.26 -52.66
CA ASN A 163 29.16 62.15 -53.22
C ASN A 163 30.68 62.45 -53.28
N GLN A 164 31.09 63.69 -53.55
CA GLN A 164 32.50 64.09 -53.46
C GLN A 164 33.04 64.08 -52.02
N ARG A 165 32.21 64.42 -51.02
CA ARG A 165 32.56 64.29 -49.59
C ARG A 165 32.67 62.82 -49.18
N LEU A 166 31.66 62.00 -49.51
CA LEU A 166 31.65 60.56 -49.27
C LEU A 166 32.87 59.87 -49.90
N LEU A 167 33.17 60.13 -51.18
CA LEU A 167 34.35 59.56 -51.85
C LEU A 167 35.68 60.00 -51.21
N ARG A 168 35.73 61.17 -50.57
CA ARG A 168 36.91 61.58 -49.77
C ARG A 168 36.98 60.81 -48.45
N VAL A 169 35.89 60.80 -47.68
CA VAL A 169 35.81 60.09 -46.39
C VAL A 169 36.09 58.60 -46.58
N VAL A 170 35.50 57.95 -47.58
CA VAL A 170 35.76 56.53 -47.90
C VAL A 170 37.23 56.29 -48.24
N ARG A 171 37.89 57.17 -49.01
CA ARG A 171 39.34 57.03 -49.30
C ARG A 171 40.21 57.22 -48.06
N GLU A 172 39.85 58.18 -47.20
CA GLU A 172 40.52 58.39 -45.91
C GLU A 172 40.29 57.23 -44.92
N THR A 173 39.10 56.64 -44.85
CA THR A 173 38.83 55.49 -43.98
C THR A 173 39.42 54.21 -44.54
N SER A 174 39.36 53.95 -45.85
CA SER A 174 40.07 52.83 -46.47
C SER A 174 41.57 52.89 -46.23
N THR A 175 42.22 54.06 -46.42
CA THR A 175 43.66 54.17 -46.15
C THR A 175 44.02 54.01 -44.68
N ARG A 176 43.20 54.51 -43.74
CA ARG A 176 43.38 54.26 -42.29
C ARG A 176 43.14 52.80 -41.92
N MET A 177 42.15 52.13 -42.50
CA MET A 177 41.90 50.71 -42.30
C MET A 177 43.05 49.86 -42.84
N GLU A 178 43.58 50.20 -44.01
CA GLU A 178 44.75 49.53 -44.58
C GLU A 178 46.00 49.67 -43.71
N THR A 179 46.25 50.83 -43.07
CA THR A 179 47.39 50.98 -42.15
C THR A 179 47.16 50.21 -40.85
N MET A 180 45.98 50.33 -40.25
CA MET A 180 45.62 49.58 -39.04
C MET A 180 45.67 48.06 -39.27
N GLU A 181 45.26 47.56 -40.44
CA GLU A 181 45.33 46.15 -40.78
C GLU A 181 46.78 45.69 -41.03
N LYS A 182 47.63 46.51 -41.66
CA LYS A 182 49.06 46.21 -41.81
C LYS A 182 49.74 46.13 -40.45
N GLU A 183 49.52 47.11 -39.57
CA GLU A 183 50.04 47.13 -38.19
C GLU A 183 49.54 45.91 -37.38
N ALA A 184 48.25 45.54 -37.52
CA ALA A 184 47.69 44.37 -36.85
C ALA A 184 48.24 43.04 -37.39
N ARG A 185 48.48 42.92 -38.71
CA ARG A 185 49.12 41.75 -39.33
C ARG A 185 50.58 41.64 -38.91
N GLU A 186 51.35 42.73 -38.94
CA GLU A 186 52.74 42.76 -38.47
C GLU A 186 52.85 42.38 -36.98
N ALA A 187 51.91 42.83 -36.14
CA ALA A 187 51.82 42.42 -34.75
C ALA A 187 51.44 40.93 -34.57
N ALA A 188 50.53 40.41 -35.38
CA ALA A 188 50.14 38.99 -35.37
C ALA A 188 51.30 38.09 -35.83
N GLU A 189 51.94 38.41 -36.96
CA GLU A 189 53.13 37.72 -37.48
C GLU A 189 54.28 37.75 -36.47
N ALA A 190 54.48 38.87 -35.75
CA ALA A 190 55.44 38.94 -34.67
C ALA A 190 55.11 37.94 -33.54
N VAL A 191 53.86 37.90 -33.06
CA VAL A 191 53.42 36.96 -32.00
C VAL A 191 53.51 35.50 -32.46
N GLU A 192 53.11 35.18 -33.69
CA GLU A 192 53.22 33.84 -34.26
C GLU A 192 54.68 33.41 -34.43
N SER A 193 55.54 34.28 -34.94
CA SER A 193 56.98 34.00 -35.07
C SER A 193 57.61 33.71 -33.71
N ASP A 194 57.15 34.40 -32.65
CA ASP A 194 57.64 34.19 -31.29
C ASP A 194 57.08 32.91 -30.64
N ALA A 195 55.83 32.54 -30.95
CA ALA A 195 55.25 31.26 -30.58
C ALA A 195 55.99 30.09 -31.27
N VAL A 196 56.25 30.19 -32.57
CA VAL A 196 57.05 29.22 -33.34
C VAL A 196 58.48 29.13 -32.81
N ARG A 197 59.10 30.26 -32.42
CA ARG A 197 60.43 30.30 -31.79
C ARG A 197 60.45 29.54 -30.46
N ARG A 198 59.45 29.75 -29.60
CA ARG A 198 59.30 29.02 -28.33
C ARG A 198 59.02 27.53 -28.55
N ALA A 199 58.18 27.19 -29.52
CA ALA A 199 57.88 25.80 -29.90
C ALA A 199 59.12 25.05 -30.42
N LYS A 200 59.95 25.68 -31.27
CA LYS A 200 61.22 25.11 -31.75
C LYS A 200 62.17 24.81 -30.59
N LEU A 201 62.38 25.75 -29.67
CA LEU A 201 63.22 25.54 -28.47
C LEU A 201 62.68 24.39 -27.59
N ALA A 202 61.36 24.26 -27.44
CA ALA A 202 60.75 23.16 -26.72
C ALA A 202 60.94 21.80 -27.44
N MET A 203 60.79 21.77 -28.76
CA MET A 203 61.05 20.57 -29.58
C MET A 203 62.53 20.16 -29.54
N GLU A 204 63.46 21.12 -29.59
CA GLU A 204 64.90 20.86 -29.44
C GLU A 204 65.23 20.27 -28.06
N GLY A 205 64.64 20.84 -26.99
CA GLY A 205 64.77 20.31 -25.63
C GLY A 205 64.18 18.90 -25.44
N LEU A 206 63.05 18.60 -26.08
CA LEU A 206 62.48 17.25 -26.10
C LEU A 206 63.32 16.29 -26.95
N HIS A 207 63.81 16.73 -28.11
CA HIS A 207 64.64 15.91 -28.99
C HIS A 207 66.00 15.59 -28.36
N ALA A 208 66.58 16.50 -27.56
CA ALA A 208 67.74 16.22 -26.73
C ALA A 208 67.45 15.16 -25.65
N LYS A 209 66.28 15.23 -24.99
CA LYS A 209 65.84 14.19 -24.03
C LYS A 209 65.63 12.83 -24.72
N VAL A 210 65.01 12.79 -25.89
CA VAL A 210 64.84 11.57 -26.69
C VAL A 210 66.19 10.98 -27.08
N LYS A 211 67.12 11.79 -27.63
CA LYS A 211 68.49 11.32 -27.94
C LYS A 211 69.23 10.78 -26.71
N SER A 212 69.02 11.36 -25.53
CA SER A 212 69.55 10.84 -24.26
C SER A 212 68.94 9.48 -23.92
N MET A 213 67.60 9.35 -23.95
CA MET A 213 66.89 8.08 -23.72
C MET A 213 67.30 6.99 -24.71
N GLU A 214 67.37 7.29 -26.01
CA GLU A 214 67.86 6.34 -27.02
C GLU A 214 69.32 5.94 -26.77
N SER A 215 70.16 6.82 -26.21
CA SER A 215 71.55 6.50 -25.89
C SER A 215 71.65 5.51 -24.73
N ALA A 216 70.78 5.66 -23.72
CA ALA A 216 70.63 4.71 -22.63
C ALA A 216 70.03 3.38 -23.11
N GLU A 217 69.00 3.42 -23.96
CA GLU A 217 68.41 2.21 -24.56
C GLU A 217 69.43 1.45 -25.43
N ARG A 218 70.27 2.17 -26.19
CA ARG A 218 71.40 1.58 -26.94
C ARG A 218 72.49 1.01 -26.01
N ALA A 219 72.66 1.51 -24.79
CA ALA A 219 73.55 0.92 -23.81
C ALA A 219 72.96 -0.39 -23.25
N LEU A 220 71.70 -0.37 -22.79
CA LEU A 220 70.98 -1.56 -22.31
C LEU A 220 70.85 -2.65 -23.39
N LYS A 221 70.67 -2.25 -24.67
CA LYS A 221 70.73 -3.18 -25.80
C LYS A 221 72.12 -3.77 -26.00
N LYS A 222 73.20 -2.98 -25.93
CA LYS A 222 74.58 -3.51 -25.97
C LYS A 222 74.89 -4.46 -24.81
N GLU A 223 74.34 -4.25 -23.62
CA GLU A 223 74.47 -5.18 -22.50
C GLU A 223 73.72 -6.49 -22.77
N ASN A 224 72.47 -6.42 -23.26
CA ASN A 224 71.70 -7.59 -23.67
C ASN A 224 72.32 -8.32 -24.89
N ASP A 225 72.93 -7.59 -25.82
CA ASP A 225 73.67 -8.14 -26.97
C ASP A 225 74.99 -8.77 -26.52
N MET A 226 75.66 -8.24 -25.49
CA MET A 226 76.86 -8.86 -24.90
C MET A 226 76.50 -10.15 -24.16
N LEU A 227 75.41 -10.15 -23.37
CA LEU A 227 74.88 -11.35 -22.72
C LEU A 227 74.42 -12.39 -23.75
N SER A 228 73.71 -11.96 -24.80
CA SER A 228 73.29 -12.81 -25.92
C SER A 228 74.48 -13.30 -26.75
N SER A 229 75.55 -12.50 -26.89
CA SER A 229 76.79 -12.89 -27.58
C SER A 229 77.58 -13.92 -26.78
N LEU A 230 77.62 -13.82 -25.45
CA LEU A 230 78.17 -14.87 -24.58
C LEU A 230 77.35 -16.18 -24.70
N LEU A 231 76.01 -16.07 -24.76
CA LEU A 231 75.11 -17.21 -24.87
C LEU A 231 75.10 -17.84 -26.28
N ALA A 232 75.31 -17.04 -27.33
CA ALA A 232 75.43 -17.47 -28.72
C ALA A 232 76.83 -18.01 -29.06
N ARG A 233 77.91 -17.46 -28.47
CA ARG A 233 79.28 -18.01 -28.62
C ARG A 233 79.46 -19.35 -27.91
N SER A 234 78.50 -19.74 -27.06
CA SER A 234 78.34 -21.11 -26.54
C SER A 234 77.75 -22.09 -27.59
N LYS A 235 77.19 -21.59 -28.72
CA LYS A 235 76.39 -22.37 -29.68
C LYS A 235 76.73 -22.08 -31.16
N HIS A 236 77.63 -22.91 -31.72
CA HIS A 236 77.85 -23.18 -33.17
C HIS A 236 78.65 -22.17 -34.02
N ALA A 237 79.13 -22.62 -35.20
CA ALA A 237 79.99 -21.89 -36.13
C ALA A 237 79.87 -22.37 -37.62
N GLN A 238 80.20 -21.47 -38.58
CA GLN A 238 80.44 -21.59 -40.06
C GLN A 238 79.34 -21.16 -41.13
N PRO A 239 79.69 -20.65 -42.38
CA PRO A 239 78.84 -19.77 -43.29
C PRO A 239 78.92 -19.94 -44.90
N THR A 240 78.23 -19.15 -45.82
CA THR A 240 78.50 -18.85 -47.35
C THR A 240 77.46 -18.01 -48.28
N ASN A 241 77.72 -17.61 -49.60
CA ASN A 241 77.02 -16.64 -50.62
C ASN A 241 77.11 -16.99 -52.22
N GLY A 242 76.71 -16.35 -53.42
CA GLY A 242 75.99 -15.12 -54.05
C GLY A 242 76.07 -14.89 -55.69
N MET A 243 75.47 -13.82 -56.39
CA MET A 243 75.57 -13.25 -57.86
C MET A 243 74.40 -13.40 -58.98
N SER A 244 74.20 -12.87 -60.28
CA SER A 244 74.80 -12.00 -61.43
C SER A 244 73.80 -11.48 -62.64
N SER A 245 74.18 -10.78 -63.80
CA SER A 245 73.30 -10.25 -65.01
C SER A 245 73.95 -9.68 -66.41
N LEU A 246 73.18 -9.16 -67.48
CA LEU A 246 73.46 -8.31 -68.80
C LEU A 246 73.17 -8.87 -70.31
N GLU A 247 73.13 -8.25 -71.59
CA GLU A 247 72.79 -6.93 -72.36
C GLU A 247 72.91 -6.94 -74.02
N HIS A 248 72.67 -5.84 -74.87
CA HIS A 248 73.00 -5.45 -76.37
C HIS A 248 72.11 -5.74 -77.71
N VAL A 249 72.22 -5.30 -79.06
CA VAL A 249 72.62 -4.13 -80.05
C VAL A 249 72.65 -4.59 -81.64
N ASP A 250 72.71 -4.02 -82.94
CA ASP A 250 72.75 -2.80 -83.94
C ASP A 250 72.54 -3.25 -85.54
N ARG A 251 72.66 -2.64 -86.82
CA ARG A 251 72.56 -1.30 -87.62
C ARG A 251 73.14 -1.13 -89.17
N HIS A 252 72.59 -0.25 -90.12
CA HIS A 252 73.12 0.52 -91.42
C HIS A 252 73.02 0.16 -93.04
N PRO A 253 73.15 1.12 -94.08
CA PRO A 253 72.90 1.03 -95.63
C PRO A 253 73.81 1.78 -96.79
N VAL A 254 73.55 1.77 -98.18
CA VAL A 254 74.39 2.35 -99.39
C VAL A 254 73.75 2.76 -100.85
N ASN A 255 74.48 3.23 -101.98
CA ASN A 255 73.98 3.79 -103.37
C ASN A 255 74.98 4.04 -104.67
N GLY A 256 74.55 4.26 -106.00
CA GLY A 256 75.29 4.78 -107.30
C GLY A 256 74.76 4.40 -108.79
N GLY A 257 75.06 4.82 -110.11
CA GLY A 257 75.74 5.91 -110.99
C GLY A 257 75.96 5.72 -112.62
N ASP A 258 76.09 6.78 -113.53
CA ASP A 258 76.77 7.04 -114.94
C ASP A 258 76.21 6.95 -116.48
N SER A 259 77.03 7.19 -117.60
CA SER A 259 76.69 7.73 -119.02
C SER A 259 77.54 7.38 -120.37
N MET A 260 77.06 7.74 -121.61
CA MET A 260 77.68 8.09 -122.99
C MET A 260 78.19 7.15 -124.20
N SER A 261 77.67 7.40 -125.45
CA SER A 261 78.33 7.50 -126.84
C SER A 261 78.49 6.40 -127.99
N PHE A 262 78.18 6.83 -129.24
CA PHE A 262 78.74 6.61 -130.65
C PHE A 262 78.62 5.32 -131.58
N SER A 263 78.47 5.59 -132.91
CA SER A 263 78.81 4.81 -134.16
C SER A 263 77.72 4.25 -135.14
N GLU A 264 78.00 4.43 -136.46
CA GLU A 264 77.54 3.81 -137.74
C GLU A 264 76.11 3.20 -137.90
N SER A 265 75.19 3.63 -138.79
CA SER A 265 75.17 4.47 -140.02
C SER A 265 75.03 3.80 -141.41
N GLU A 266 74.57 2.53 -141.53
CA GLU A 266 74.02 2.03 -142.82
C GLU A 266 72.67 1.29 -142.73
N LYS A 267 72.20 0.95 -141.52
CA LYS A 267 70.80 0.49 -141.30
C LYS A 267 69.78 1.65 -141.21
N VAL A 268 70.19 2.87 -141.55
CA VAL A 268 69.49 4.12 -141.17
C VAL A 268 68.11 4.28 -141.82
N ALA A 269 67.83 3.69 -142.98
CA ALA A 269 66.50 3.76 -143.60
C ALA A 269 65.44 2.94 -142.83
N GLU A 270 65.72 1.66 -142.57
CA GLU A 270 64.83 0.79 -141.79
C GLU A 270 64.88 1.13 -140.30
N MET A 271 66.03 1.58 -139.78
CA MET A 271 66.07 2.20 -138.45
C MET A 271 65.33 3.53 -138.40
N ALA A 272 65.11 4.29 -139.49
CA ALA A 272 64.30 5.50 -139.42
C ALA A 272 62.81 5.19 -139.30
N SER A 273 62.29 4.16 -139.99
CA SER A 273 60.91 3.68 -139.73
C SER A 273 60.82 3.02 -138.38
N VAL A 274 61.71 2.09 -138.03
CA VAL A 274 61.69 1.38 -136.75
C VAL A 274 61.96 2.30 -135.56
N LEU A 275 62.80 3.34 -135.64
CA LEU A 275 62.94 4.35 -134.58
C LEU A 275 61.76 5.32 -134.52
N LYS A 276 60.99 5.48 -135.60
CA LYS A 276 59.75 6.27 -135.58
C LYS A 276 58.59 5.46 -134.99
N GLU A 277 58.50 4.17 -135.31
CA GLU A 277 57.53 3.23 -134.73
C GLU A 277 57.87 2.87 -133.28
N MET A 278 59.12 2.55 -132.97
CA MET A 278 59.64 2.47 -131.59
C MET A 278 59.57 3.82 -130.90
N GLY A 279 59.62 4.94 -131.63
CA GLY A 279 59.38 6.28 -131.11
C GLY A 279 57.93 6.44 -130.65
N THR A 280 56.95 6.15 -131.50
CA THR A 280 55.53 6.17 -131.15
C THR A 280 55.15 5.11 -130.10
N ASN A 281 55.81 3.96 -130.12
CA ASN A 281 55.62 2.92 -129.11
C ASN A 281 56.31 3.30 -127.79
N ALA A 282 57.44 4.01 -127.81
CA ALA A 282 58.08 4.54 -126.60
C ALA A 282 57.28 5.71 -126.01
N THR A 283 56.75 6.63 -126.82
CA THR A 283 55.85 7.68 -126.30
C THR A 283 54.56 7.06 -125.77
N ARG A 284 53.97 6.09 -126.48
CA ARG A 284 52.77 5.38 -126.00
C ARG A 284 53.03 4.57 -124.73
N LEU A 285 54.15 3.85 -124.63
CA LEU A 285 54.54 3.17 -123.40
C LEU A 285 54.89 4.15 -122.29
N GLN A 286 55.44 5.34 -122.59
CA GLN A 286 55.63 6.41 -121.61
C GLN A 286 54.31 7.03 -121.17
N GLU A 287 53.32 7.16 -122.05
CA GLU A 287 51.96 7.61 -121.76
C GLU A 287 51.24 6.59 -120.88
N GLU A 288 51.20 5.32 -121.27
CA GLU A 288 50.64 4.19 -120.51
C GLU A 288 51.37 3.99 -119.17
N LEU A 289 52.69 4.19 -119.10
CA LEU A 289 53.47 4.24 -117.85
C LEU A 289 53.15 5.50 -117.02
N SER A 290 52.88 6.64 -117.66
CA SER A 290 52.46 7.86 -116.96
C SER A 290 51.05 7.73 -116.39
N ASP A 291 50.14 7.06 -117.10
CA ASP A 291 48.74 6.88 -116.72
C ASP A 291 48.61 5.79 -115.66
N SER A 292 49.36 4.69 -115.76
CA SER A 292 49.47 3.73 -114.66
C SER A 292 50.14 4.35 -113.42
N ARG A 293 51.12 5.26 -113.58
CA ARG A 293 51.65 6.07 -112.46
C ARG A 293 50.63 7.05 -111.88
N LYS A 294 49.80 7.71 -112.70
CA LYS A 294 48.70 8.58 -112.26
C LYS A 294 47.62 7.77 -111.53
N GLN A 295 47.25 6.59 -112.04
CA GLN A 295 46.31 5.67 -111.40
C GLN A 295 46.87 5.14 -110.08
N ALA A 296 48.15 4.76 -110.03
CA ALA A 296 48.81 4.34 -108.80
C ALA A 296 48.85 5.46 -107.75
N SER A 297 49.17 6.70 -108.13
CA SER A 297 49.16 7.84 -107.19
C SER A 297 47.75 8.24 -106.76
N GLN A 298 46.75 8.15 -107.64
CA GLN A 298 45.33 8.34 -107.30
C GLN A 298 44.84 7.25 -106.32
N LEU A 299 45.19 5.99 -106.55
CA LEU A 299 44.88 4.88 -105.65
C LEU A 299 45.61 5.05 -104.30
N GLN A 300 46.86 5.50 -104.30
CA GLN A 300 47.61 5.79 -103.07
C GLN A 300 47.01 6.96 -102.28
N VAL A 301 46.55 8.02 -102.95
CA VAL A 301 45.83 9.15 -102.34
C VAL A 301 44.46 8.70 -101.81
N ASN A 302 43.74 7.85 -102.53
CA ASN A 302 42.45 7.32 -102.08
C ASN A 302 42.60 6.33 -100.91
N LEU A 303 43.67 5.53 -100.89
CA LEU A 303 44.04 4.68 -99.75
C LEU A 303 44.44 5.52 -98.54
N ALA A 304 45.22 6.58 -98.71
CA ALA A 304 45.55 7.52 -97.64
C ALA A 304 44.29 8.22 -97.06
N LYS A 305 43.35 8.62 -97.93
CA LYS A 305 42.04 9.16 -97.49
C LYS A 305 41.20 8.12 -96.76
N ALA A 306 41.14 6.88 -97.26
CA ALA A 306 40.41 5.79 -96.62
C ALA A 306 40.99 5.45 -95.24
N ASN A 307 42.32 5.38 -95.12
CA ASN A 307 42.98 5.19 -93.83
C ASN A 307 42.70 6.35 -92.87
N ALA A 308 42.84 7.61 -93.30
CA ALA A 308 42.52 8.77 -92.46
C ALA A 308 41.04 8.80 -92.03
N GLN A 309 40.12 8.32 -92.88
CA GLN A 309 38.71 8.15 -92.54
C GLN A 309 38.48 7.00 -91.54
N ILE A 310 39.21 5.89 -91.68
CA ILE A 310 39.21 4.77 -90.71
C ILE A 310 39.76 5.24 -89.36
N ASP A 311 40.88 5.97 -89.33
CA ASP A 311 41.47 6.51 -88.10
C ASP A 311 40.54 7.51 -87.41
N TYR A 312 39.89 8.40 -88.17
CA TYR A 312 38.86 9.31 -87.64
C TYR A 312 37.65 8.55 -87.08
N LEU A 313 37.18 7.50 -87.75
CA LEU A 313 36.08 6.66 -87.25
C LEU A 313 36.51 5.88 -86.01
N ASN A 314 37.71 5.31 -85.99
CA ASN A 314 38.27 4.59 -84.85
C ASN A 314 38.39 5.49 -83.62
N GLU A 315 38.90 6.71 -83.76
CA GLU A 315 39.00 7.64 -82.63
C GLU A 315 37.62 8.16 -82.20
N ARG A 316 36.69 8.37 -83.13
CA ARG A 316 35.28 8.67 -82.79
C ARG A 316 34.63 7.51 -82.02
N HIS A 317 34.86 6.26 -82.41
CA HIS A 317 34.38 5.08 -81.69
C HIS A 317 35.04 5.01 -80.31
N ARG A 318 36.36 5.17 -80.22
CA ARG A 318 37.11 5.20 -78.96
C ARG A 318 36.60 6.27 -77.98
N MET A 319 36.30 7.47 -78.46
CA MET A 319 35.72 8.55 -77.65
C MET A 319 34.27 8.26 -77.24
N SER A 320 33.49 7.61 -78.12
CA SER A 320 32.13 7.14 -77.79
C SER A 320 32.16 6.05 -76.72
N ASP A 321 33.06 5.07 -76.84
CA ASP A 321 33.21 3.97 -75.88
C ASP A 321 33.64 4.51 -74.51
N GLN A 322 34.64 5.40 -74.48
CA GLN A 322 35.05 6.11 -73.26
C GLN A 322 33.89 6.89 -72.62
N ALA A 323 33.06 7.58 -73.41
CA ALA A 323 31.89 8.28 -72.90
C ALA A 323 30.87 7.29 -72.30
N THR A 324 30.60 6.15 -72.95
CA THR A 324 29.69 5.13 -72.37
C THR A 324 30.27 4.48 -71.11
N ASP A 325 31.59 4.31 -71.02
CA ASP A 325 32.24 3.76 -69.82
C ASP A 325 32.27 4.75 -68.65
N MET A 326 32.42 6.06 -68.93
CA MET A 326 32.23 7.09 -67.90
C MET A 326 30.77 7.10 -67.41
N GLN A 327 29.79 7.10 -68.31
CA GLN A 327 28.37 7.01 -67.94
C GLN A 327 28.03 5.72 -67.19
N ARG A 328 28.65 4.57 -67.52
CA ARG A 328 28.52 3.31 -66.76
C ARG A 328 29.08 3.42 -65.34
N ARG A 329 30.22 4.10 -65.15
CA ARG A 329 30.81 4.36 -63.83
C ARG A 329 29.93 5.29 -63.00
N GLU A 330 29.46 6.39 -63.60
CA GLU A 330 28.52 7.33 -62.97
C GLU A 330 27.22 6.62 -62.56
N LEU A 331 26.64 5.78 -63.42
CA LEU A 331 25.46 4.97 -63.08
C LEU A 331 25.74 3.96 -61.96
N ALA A 332 26.90 3.30 -61.94
CA ALA A 332 27.28 2.39 -60.86
C ALA A 332 27.54 3.13 -59.53
N GLU A 333 28.11 4.33 -59.57
CA GLU A 333 28.24 5.21 -58.40
C GLU A 333 26.88 5.69 -57.90
N LEU A 334 25.99 6.13 -58.79
CA LEU A 334 24.62 6.52 -58.43
C LEU A 334 23.83 5.34 -57.85
N GLN A 335 23.98 4.13 -58.40
CA GLN A 335 23.39 2.91 -57.85
C GLN A 335 23.95 2.55 -56.47
N THR A 336 25.26 2.64 -56.25
CA THR A 336 25.87 2.36 -54.94
C THR A 336 25.64 3.46 -53.90
N ARG A 337 25.43 4.72 -54.31
CA ARG A 337 24.93 5.80 -53.45
C ARG A 337 23.46 5.55 -53.09
N SER A 338 22.62 5.21 -54.08
CA SER A 338 21.21 4.88 -53.88
C SER A 338 21.02 3.69 -52.92
N SER A 339 21.76 2.59 -53.09
CA SER A 339 21.67 1.44 -52.17
C SER A 339 22.20 1.74 -50.77
N LYS A 340 23.21 2.61 -50.62
CA LYS A 340 23.65 3.13 -49.31
C LYS A 340 22.56 3.96 -48.64
N TYR A 341 21.92 4.88 -49.36
CA TYR A 341 20.81 5.67 -48.82
C TYR A 341 19.60 4.79 -48.47
N GLN A 342 19.26 3.79 -49.28
CA GLN A 342 18.21 2.81 -48.97
C GLN A 342 18.54 2.00 -47.70
N ALA A 343 19.79 1.56 -47.53
CA ALA A 343 20.23 0.87 -46.32
C ALA A 343 20.22 1.78 -45.08
N GLN A 344 20.57 3.06 -45.24
CA GLN A 344 20.47 4.07 -44.16
C GLN A 344 19.02 4.36 -43.77
N VAL A 345 18.11 4.51 -44.75
CA VAL A 345 16.67 4.68 -44.50
C VAL A 345 16.11 3.46 -43.76
N ALA A 346 16.39 2.24 -44.23
CA ALA A 346 15.95 1.01 -43.56
C ALA A 346 16.52 0.89 -42.12
N ALA A 347 17.77 1.31 -41.89
CA ALA A 347 18.35 1.34 -40.55
C ALA A 347 17.66 2.38 -39.63
N LEU A 348 17.31 3.56 -40.16
CA LEU A 348 16.56 4.59 -39.43
C LEU A 348 15.11 4.18 -39.16
N GLU A 349 14.46 3.45 -40.08
CA GLU A 349 13.14 2.86 -39.89
C GLU A 349 13.17 1.79 -38.78
N ILE A 350 14.17 0.90 -38.77
CA ILE A 350 14.38 -0.09 -37.71
C ILE A 350 14.64 0.59 -36.36
N ALA A 351 15.51 1.62 -36.31
CA ALA A 351 15.78 2.38 -35.09
C ALA A 351 14.52 3.12 -34.58
N CYS A 352 13.72 3.68 -35.49
CA CYS A 352 12.44 4.32 -35.17
C CYS A 352 11.44 3.32 -34.58
N HIS A 353 11.34 2.10 -35.15
CA HIS A 353 10.50 1.05 -34.58
C HIS A 353 11.00 0.56 -33.23
N GLN A 354 12.32 0.38 -33.04
CA GLN A 354 12.89 0.03 -31.73
C GLN A 354 12.61 1.10 -30.67
N ALA A 355 12.71 2.40 -31.01
CA ALA A 355 12.34 3.49 -30.12
C ALA A 355 10.82 3.53 -29.84
N GLN A 356 9.97 3.22 -30.83
CA GLN A 356 8.52 3.08 -30.64
C GLN A 356 8.17 1.90 -29.70
N ASP A 357 8.86 0.78 -29.82
CA ASP A 357 8.62 -0.40 -28.97
C ASP A 357 9.14 -0.18 -27.54
N GLN A 358 10.31 0.44 -27.36
CA GLN A 358 10.78 0.91 -26.05
C GLN A 358 9.79 1.91 -25.42
N ALA A 359 9.23 2.83 -26.20
CA ALA A 359 8.19 3.74 -25.72
C ALA A 359 6.87 3.02 -25.38
N ARG A 360 6.48 1.96 -26.10
CA ARG A 360 5.33 1.11 -25.76
C ARG A 360 5.57 0.35 -24.46
N GLU A 361 6.76 -0.23 -24.27
CA GLU A 361 7.14 -0.93 -23.05
C GLU A 361 7.18 0.01 -21.84
N ALA A 362 7.80 1.20 -21.98
CA ALA A 362 7.82 2.22 -20.94
C ALA A 362 6.41 2.70 -20.55
N ASN A 363 5.53 2.94 -21.53
CA ASN A 363 4.12 3.27 -21.25
C ASN A 363 3.39 2.11 -20.56
N ALA A 364 3.62 0.86 -20.98
CA ALA A 364 3.04 -0.31 -20.30
C ALA A 364 3.55 -0.49 -18.86
N MET A 365 4.79 -0.10 -18.57
CA MET A 365 5.29 -0.03 -17.18
C MET A 365 4.65 1.12 -16.40
N LEU A 366 4.51 2.31 -16.99
CA LEU A 366 3.82 3.44 -16.37
C LEU A 366 2.35 3.11 -16.05
N ASP A 367 1.65 2.39 -16.94
CA ASP A 367 0.26 1.99 -16.71
C ASP A 367 0.12 0.88 -15.65
N ARG A 368 1.11 -0.01 -15.52
CA ARG A 368 1.20 -0.94 -14.37
C ARG A 368 1.41 -0.17 -13.06
N LEU A 369 2.36 0.76 -13.01
CA LEU A 369 2.62 1.60 -11.83
C LEU A 369 1.43 2.52 -11.48
N ARG A 370 0.68 3.00 -12.48
CA ARG A 370 -0.59 3.72 -12.29
C ARG A 370 -1.64 2.81 -11.66
N ALA A 371 -1.80 1.57 -12.13
CA ALA A 371 -2.71 0.58 -11.55
C ALA A 371 -2.31 0.17 -10.13
N GLU A 372 -1.02 -0.12 -9.90
CA GLU A 372 -0.47 -0.45 -8.58
C GLU A 372 -0.66 0.71 -7.59
N THR A 373 -0.35 1.95 -7.97
CA THR A 373 -0.60 3.10 -7.09
C THR A 373 -2.10 3.42 -6.95
N ALA A 374 -2.97 3.01 -7.88
CA ALA A 374 -4.43 3.08 -7.68
C ALA A 374 -4.90 2.03 -6.65
N ASN A 375 -4.39 0.80 -6.74
CA ASN A 375 -4.66 -0.27 -5.78
C ASN A 375 -4.16 0.11 -4.38
N LEU A 376 -2.91 0.59 -4.24
CA LEU A 376 -2.36 1.06 -2.96
C LEU A 376 -3.14 2.26 -2.37
N ARG A 377 -3.72 3.14 -3.21
CA ARG A 377 -4.64 4.19 -2.75
C ARG A 377 -5.96 3.60 -2.24
N ALA A 378 -6.52 2.62 -2.94
CA ALA A 378 -7.75 1.92 -2.53
C ALA A 378 -7.57 1.13 -1.22
N GLU A 379 -6.47 0.39 -1.09
CA GLU A 379 -6.05 -0.29 0.14
C GLU A 379 -5.86 0.72 1.28
N ARG A 380 -5.20 1.87 1.03
CA ARG A 380 -5.05 2.91 2.05
C ARG A 380 -6.39 3.55 2.47
N SER A 381 -7.38 3.66 1.58
CA SER A 381 -8.74 4.03 2.01
C SER A 381 -9.43 2.93 2.82
N LEU A 382 -9.33 1.66 2.41
CA LEU A 382 -9.92 0.55 3.15
C LEU A 382 -9.29 0.39 4.55
N LEU A 383 -7.98 0.58 4.69
CA LEU A 383 -7.29 0.58 5.98
C LEU A 383 -7.74 1.75 6.86
N LYS A 384 -7.99 2.94 6.30
CA LYS A 384 -8.59 4.07 7.03
C LYS A 384 -10.04 3.81 7.44
N ASP A 385 -10.82 3.15 6.59
CA ASP A 385 -12.20 2.76 6.92
C ASP A 385 -12.22 1.71 8.04
N VAL A 386 -11.22 0.82 8.10
CA VAL A 386 -11.01 -0.11 9.22
C VAL A 386 -10.53 0.61 10.47
N GLU A 387 -9.56 1.53 10.37
CA GLU A 387 -9.04 2.34 11.48
C GLU A 387 -10.13 3.21 12.13
N THR A 388 -10.97 3.86 11.32
CA THR A 388 -12.11 4.66 11.79
C THR A 388 -13.20 3.80 12.43
N ARG A 389 -13.48 2.60 11.90
CA ARG A 389 -14.38 1.63 12.56
C ARG A 389 -13.81 1.10 13.87
N LEU A 390 -12.53 0.75 13.92
CA LEU A 390 -11.89 0.27 15.15
C LEU A 390 -11.82 1.35 16.22
N SER A 391 -11.52 2.60 15.86
CA SER A 391 -11.56 3.72 16.80
C SER A 391 -12.99 4.09 17.23
N ALA A 392 -14.01 3.94 16.36
CA ALA A 392 -15.41 4.03 16.76
C ALA A 392 -15.77 2.95 17.79
N ASN A 393 -15.45 1.68 17.52
CA ASN A 393 -15.68 0.56 18.43
C ASN A 393 -14.94 0.74 19.78
N VAL A 394 -13.69 1.23 19.77
CA VAL A 394 -12.95 1.56 20.99
C VAL A 394 -13.61 2.71 21.76
N ASN A 395 -14.13 3.73 21.08
CA ASN A 395 -14.88 4.82 21.70
C ASN A 395 -16.23 4.36 22.27
N GLU A 396 -16.89 3.38 21.65
CA GLU A 396 -18.10 2.76 22.19
C GLU A 396 -17.79 1.88 23.40
N LEU A 397 -16.78 1.01 23.33
CA LEU A 397 -16.29 0.24 24.47
C LEU A 397 -15.79 1.15 25.62
N ASN A 398 -15.27 2.34 25.33
CA ASN A 398 -14.90 3.32 26.35
C ASN A 398 -16.14 3.99 26.99
N LYS A 399 -17.21 4.26 26.23
CA LYS A 399 -18.50 4.71 26.79
C LYS A 399 -19.14 3.62 27.64
N ASP A 400 -19.08 2.36 27.21
CA ASP A 400 -19.62 1.21 27.96
C ASP A 400 -18.79 0.92 29.21
N ASN A 401 -17.46 1.02 29.14
CA ASN A 401 -16.64 0.98 30.35
C ASN A 401 -16.91 2.19 31.26
N ALA A 402 -17.19 3.38 30.74
CA ALA A 402 -17.57 4.53 31.56
C ALA A 402 -18.94 4.36 32.22
N SER A 403 -19.94 3.82 31.51
CA SER A 403 -21.27 3.55 32.05
C SER A 403 -21.24 2.41 33.07
N LEU A 404 -20.52 1.30 32.80
CA LEU A 404 -20.26 0.23 33.75
C LEU A 404 -19.50 0.75 34.98
N ASN A 405 -18.54 1.66 34.83
CA ASN A 405 -17.89 2.31 35.97
C ASN A 405 -18.81 3.28 36.74
N SER A 406 -19.83 3.87 36.10
CA SER A 406 -20.91 4.54 36.83
C SER A 406 -21.73 3.52 37.62
N PHE A 407 -22.28 2.50 36.96
CA PHE A 407 -23.06 1.45 37.64
C PHE A 407 -22.27 0.77 38.78
N LEU A 408 -20.95 0.60 38.66
CA LEU A 408 -20.09 0.10 39.74
C LEU A 408 -19.84 1.12 40.87
N ARG A 409 -19.93 2.42 40.62
CA ARG A 409 -19.96 3.46 41.67
C ARG A 409 -21.34 3.52 42.33
N ASP A 410 -22.39 3.52 41.54
CA ASP A 410 -23.80 3.62 41.97
C ASP A 410 -24.21 2.38 42.79
N THR A 411 -23.74 1.18 42.42
CA THR A 411 -23.92 -0.02 43.25
C THR A 411 -23.04 -0.03 44.49
N ARG A 412 -21.86 0.61 44.48
CA ARG A 412 -21.03 0.77 45.68
C ARG A 412 -21.62 1.77 46.66
N THR A 413 -22.14 2.91 46.20
CA THR A 413 -22.85 3.87 47.07
C THR A 413 -24.11 3.23 47.65
N VAL A 414 -24.92 2.54 46.85
CA VAL A 414 -26.07 1.77 47.36
C VAL A 414 -25.64 0.67 48.36
N GLN A 415 -24.52 -0.03 48.15
CA GLN A 415 -23.99 -0.98 49.13
C GLN A 415 -23.50 -0.29 50.41
N ASP A 416 -22.85 0.87 50.32
CA ASP A 416 -22.37 1.61 51.49
C ASP A 416 -23.50 2.28 52.26
N ASP A 417 -24.56 2.73 51.58
CA ASP A 417 -25.80 3.21 52.21
C ASP A 417 -26.61 2.06 52.82
N ALA A 418 -26.64 0.87 52.20
CA ALA A 418 -27.19 -0.34 52.82
C ALA A 418 -26.39 -0.78 54.07
N LYS A 419 -25.05 -0.66 54.05
CA LYS A 419 -24.20 -0.88 55.23
C LYS A 419 -24.49 0.16 56.31
N ARG A 420 -24.59 1.46 55.97
CA ARG A 420 -24.93 2.54 56.92
C ARG A 420 -26.33 2.33 57.52
N ALA A 421 -27.30 1.88 56.73
CA ALA A 421 -28.63 1.53 57.21
C ALA A 421 -28.55 0.35 58.20
N ALA A 422 -27.92 -0.76 57.81
CA ALA A 422 -27.72 -1.92 58.68
C ALA A 422 -26.89 -1.61 59.94
N GLU A 423 -25.91 -0.71 59.87
CA GLU A 423 -25.20 -0.17 61.03
C GLU A 423 -26.10 0.69 61.93
N SER A 424 -27.00 1.50 61.36
CA SER A 424 -27.95 2.30 62.15
C SER A 424 -29.00 1.41 62.84
N GLU A 425 -29.47 0.37 62.18
CA GLU A 425 -30.33 -0.67 62.77
C GLU A 425 -29.58 -1.48 63.82
N ARG A 426 -28.33 -1.87 63.56
CA ARG A 426 -27.47 -2.53 64.53
C ARG A 426 -27.23 -1.66 65.76
N ARG A 427 -26.90 -0.37 65.61
CA ARG A 427 -26.74 0.57 66.75
C ARG A 427 -28.05 0.77 67.52
N ARG A 428 -29.21 0.71 66.83
CA ARG A 428 -30.53 0.72 67.47
C ARG A 428 -30.80 -0.57 68.27
N LEU A 429 -30.41 -1.73 67.73
CA LEU A 429 -30.50 -3.01 68.44
C LEU A 429 -29.50 -3.09 69.61
N GLU A 430 -28.27 -2.62 69.44
CA GLU A 430 -27.25 -2.54 70.49
C GLU A 430 -27.66 -1.59 71.62
N SER A 431 -28.26 -0.43 71.32
CA SER A 431 -28.81 0.45 72.37
C SER A 431 -30.07 -0.12 73.03
N GLN A 432 -30.90 -0.89 72.32
CA GLN A 432 -31.99 -1.67 72.95
C GLN A 432 -31.43 -2.77 73.86
N ILE A 433 -30.43 -3.53 73.42
CA ILE A 433 -29.73 -4.54 74.22
C ILE A 433 -29.11 -3.90 75.46
N GLN A 434 -28.36 -2.80 75.33
CA GLN A 434 -27.82 -2.06 76.47
C GLN A 434 -28.92 -1.60 77.43
N SER A 435 -30.08 -1.15 76.93
CA SER A 435 -31.20 -0.76 77.79
C SER A 435 -31.81 -1.96 78.54
N PHE A 436 -31.83 -3.16 77.93
CA PHE A 436 -32.23 -4.40 78.60
C PHE A 436 -31.14 -4.92 79.55
N GLU A 437 -29.85 -4.75 79.24
CA GLU A 437 -28.74 -5.09 80.12
C GLU A 437 -28.74 -4.22 81.37
N VAL A 438 -29.02 -2.92 81.25
CA VAL A 438 -29.23 -2.02 82.39
C VAL A 438 -30.45 -2.46 83.19
N GLN A 439 -31.59 -2.75 82.56
CA GLN A 439 -32.77 -3.29 83.27
C GLN A 439 -32.47 -4.62 83.98
N VAL A 440 -31.66 -5.51 83.40
CA VAL A 440 -31.23 -6.77 84.01
C VAL A 440 -30.22 -6.52 85.15
N GLN A 441 -29.38 -5.51 85.06
CA GLN A 441 -28.51 -5.07 86.17
C GLN A 441 -29.34 -4.47 87.31
N ASP A 442 -30.29 -3.59 87.03
CA ASP A 442 -31.22 -3.02 88.01
C ASP A 442 -32.04 -4.12 88.70
N LEU A 443 -32.58 -5.09 87.94
CA LEU A 443 -33.29 -6.24 88.49
C LEU A 443 -32.36 -7.14 89.33
N ARG A 444 -31.10 -7.34 88.92
CA ARG A 444 -30.10 -8.06 89.74
C ARG A 444 -29.76 -7.31 91.02
N ILE A 445 -29.67 -5.99 90.98
CA ILE A 445 -29.43 -5.13 92.14
C ILE A 445 -30.65 -5.12 93.07
N GLN A 446 -31.87 -5.11 92.53
CA GLN A 446 -33.10 -5.28 93.32
C GLN A 446 -33.15 -6.66 93.98
N VAL A 447 -32.82 -7.74 93.25
CA VAL A 447 -32.74 -9.10 93.82
C VAL A 447 -31.62 -9.21 94.86
N SER A 448 -30.45 -8.59 94.66
CA SER A 448 -29.40 -8.59 95.70
C SER A 448 -29.83 -7.78 96.92
N GLN A 449 -30.50 -6.64 96.74
CA GLN A 449 -31.09 -5.89 97.85
C GLN A 449 -32.18 -6.69 98.58
N GLU A 450 -33.02 -7.48 97.89
CA GLU A 450 -33.98 -8.37 98.54
C GLU A 450 -33.31 -9.55 99.26
N LEU A 451 -32.22 -10.08 98.72
CA LEU A 451 -31.40 -11.08 99.41
C LEU A 451 -30.70 -10.50 100.65
N ASP A 452 -30.22 -9.25 100.59
CA ASP A 452 -29.60 -8.55 101.72
C ASP A 452 -30.62 -8.08 102.76
N ARG A 453 -31.84 -7.67 102.34
CA ARG A 453 -32.99 -7.49 103.23
C ARG A 453 -33.34 -8.80 103.93
N ASN A 454 -33.39 -9.93 103.21
CA ASN A 454 -33.61 -11.25 103.82
C ASN A 454 -32.47 -11.66 104.76
N ARG A 455 -31.21 -11.38 104.42
CA ARG A 455 -30.05 -11.61 105.32
C ARG A 455 -30.15 -10.76 106.59
N HIS A 456 -30.51 -9.48 106.48
CA HIS A 456 -30.73 -8.63 107.65
C HIS A 456 -31.90 -9.11 108.51
N ILE A 457 -33.02 -9.52 107.91
CA ILE A 457 -34.16 -10.12 108.64
C ILE A 457 -33.78 -11.47 109.28
N SER A 458 -32.93 -12.27 108.63
CA SER A 458 -32.41 -13.52 109.18
C SER A 458 -31.46 -13.26 110.34
N LEU A 459 -30.58 -12.26 110.25
CA LEU A 459 -29.68 -11.84 111.32
C LEU A 459 -30.45 -11.25 112.51
N GLN A 460 -31.51 -10.47 112.27
CA GLN A 460 -32.44 -10.01 113.31
C GLN A 460 -33.09 -11.19 114.03
N LYS A 461 -33.64 -12.15 113.28
CA LYS A 461 -34.21 -13.39 113.86
C LYS A 461 -33.17 -14.23 114.61
N GLU A 462 -31.93 -14.30 114.13
CA GLU A 462 -30.83 -14.95 114.85
C GLU A 462 -30.50 -14.24 116.16
N VAL A 463 -30.53 -12.91 116.21
CA VAL A 463 -30.34 -12.13 117.44
C VAL A 463 -31.51 -12.35 118.40
N GLU A 464 -32.75 -12.34 117.92
CA GLU A 464 -33.94 -12.67 118.72
C GLU A 464 -33.86 -14.10 119.29
N VAL A 465 -33.43 -15.08 118.49
CA VAL A 465 -33.22 -16.47 118.94
C VAL A 465 -32.09 -16.55 119.97
N LYS A 466 -30.96 -15.85 119.78
CA LYS A 466 -29.85 -15.79 120.74
C LYS A 466 -30.25 -15.11 122.04
N GLU A 467 -31.10 -14.08 122.00
CA GLU A 467 -31.70 -13.47 123.19
C GLU A 467 -32.66 -14.41 123.92
N LEU A 468 -33.44 -15.21 123.20
CA LEU A 468 -34.33 -16.22 123.80
C LEU A 468 -33.52 -17.36 124.43
N GLN A 469 -32.44 -17.81 123.78
CA GLN A 469 -31.46 -18.76 124.34
C GLN A 469 -30.83 -18.20 125.62
N ALA A 470 -30.34 -16.96 125.62
CA ALA A 470 -29.79 -16.30 126.80
C ALA A 470 -30.81 -16.08 127.93
N LYS A 471 -32.11 -16.01 127.62
CA LYS A 471 -33.20 -15.99 128.63
C LYS A 471 -33.46 -17.39 129.23
N ILE A 472 -33.27 -18.46 128.46
CA ILE A 472 -33.37 -19.86 128.92
C ILE A 472 -32.15 -20.25 129.79
N GLU A 473 -30.94 -19.88 129.40
CA GLU A 473 -29.72 -20.14 130.19
C GLU A 473 -29.76 -19.45 131.56
N ARG A 474 -30.31 -18.22 131.61
CA ARG A 474 -30.47 -17.44 132.84
C ARG A 474 -31.58 -17.95 133.77
N SER A 475 -32.57 -18.70 133.28
CA SER A 475 -33.55 -19.37 134.15
C SER A 475 -33.11 -20.77 134.58
N GLY A 476 -32.41 -21.51 133.72
CA GLY A 476 -31.91 -22.87 134.03
C GLY A 476 -30.85 -22.91 135.14
N SER A 477 -30.09 -21.83 135.35
CA SER A 477 -28.95 -21.79 136.26
C SER A 477 -29.29 -21.52 137.74
N SER A 478 -30.57 -21.36 138.11
CA SER A 478 -30.96 -20.80 139.43
C SER A 478 -31.44 -21.79 140.49
N GLU A 479 -31.68 -23.08 140.18
CA GLU A 479 -32.44 -23.98 141.08
C GLU A 479 -31.77 -25.34 141.42
N LYS A 480 -30.49 -25.58 141.10
CA LYS A 480 -29.82 -26.84 141.47
C LYS A 480 -28.40 -26.67 142.00
N LEU A 481 -28.24 -27.02 143.29
CA LEU A 481 -27.00 -27.40 144.00
C LEU A 481 -25.95 -26.28 144.15
N ALA A 482 -25.59 -25.77 145.34
CA ALA A 482 -25.91 -26.13 146.72
C ALA A 482 -25.51 -27.55 147.18
N VAL A 483 -24.44 -27.62 148.00
CA VAL A 483 -23.94 -28.79 148.75
C VAL A 483 -23.34 -29.93 147.91
N TYR A 484 -22.00 -30.00 147.87
CA TYR A 484 -21.20 -31.04 148.56
C TYR A 484 -19.73 -30.58 148.72
N GLU A 485 -19.07 -31.05 149.79
CA GLU A 485 -17.62 -31.12 150.15
C GLU A 485 -16.59 -30.07 149.62
N ARG A 486 -15.69 -29.42 150.39
CA ARG A 486 -15.12 -29.51 151.77
C ARG A 486 -13.85 -30.38 151.97
N GLY A 487 -12.67 -29.74 151.97
CA GLY A 487 -11.38 -30.23 152.52
C GLY A 487 -10.39 -29.05 152.70
N ILE A 488 -9.94 -28.70 153.92
CA ILE A 488 -8.71 -29.22 154.60
C ILE A 488 -7.45 -28.69 153.88
N THR A 489 -6.94 -27.49 154.22
CA THR A 489 -5.83 -27.21 155.20
C THR A 489 -4.53 -27.99 154.92
N GLY A 490 -3.32 -27.41 154.89
CA GLY A 490 -2.86 -26.04 155.18
C GLY A 490 -1.79 -26.00 156.29
N SER A 491 -0.98 -24.92 156.32
CA SER A 491 -0.05 -24.52 157.42
C SER A 491 1.21 -25.37 157.70
N GLY A 492 2.31 -24.68 158.04
CA GLY A 492 3.55 -25.25 158.62
C GLY A 492 4.80 -24.53 158.11
N THR A 493 5.38 -23.44 158.66
CA THR A 493 5.68 -22.99 160.04
C THR A 493 6.74 -23.82 160.78
N GLN A 494 7.28 -23.25 161.87
CA GLN A 494 8.17 -23.87 162.89
C GLN A 494 9.68 -23.87 162.58
N ASP A 495 10.61 -23.77 163.54
CA ASP A 495 10.51 -23.45 164.98
C ASP A 495 11.86 -22.88 165.51
N ILE A 496 11.92 -21.94 166.48
CA ILE A 496 11.81 -22.05 167.95
C ILE A 496 13.01 -22.73 168.67
N SER A 497 13.44 -22.08 169.76
CA SER A 497 14.26 -22.56 170.89
C SER A 497 15.79 -22.58 170.76
N SER A 498 16.42 -21.94 171.75
CA SER A 498 17.54 -22.43 172.55
C SER A 498 17.44 -21.74 173.94
N PRO A 499 17.96 -22.28 175.06
CA PRO A 499 16.99 -22.79 176.03
C PRO A 499 17.18 -22.34 177.49
N GLU A 500 16.36 -22.88 178.40
CA GLU A 500 16.83 -23.11 179.76
C GLU A 500 18.06 -24.03 179.70
N GLU A 501 19.15 -23.57 180.29
CA GLU A 501 20.51 -23.99 179.97
C GLU A 501 20.72 -25.51 180.03
N LEU A 502 21.43 -26.06 179.05
CA LEU A 502 21.97 -27.43 179.03
C LEU A 502 20.94 -28.59 179.10
N LYS A 503 19.63 -28.32 178.94
CA LYS A 503 18.59 -29.38 178.94
C LYS A 503 17.72 -29.50 177.69
N ARG A 504 17.65 -28.51 176.80
CA ARG A 504 17.07 -28.72 175.44
C ARG A 504 18.10 -29.07 174.37
N GLU A 505 19.37 -28.68 174.51
CA GLU A 505 20.41 -28.90 173.47
C GLU A 505 20.46 -30.37 172.97
N VAL A 506 20.33 -31.34 173.88
CA VAL A 506 20.36 -32.79 173.56
C VAL A 506 19.13 -33.26 172.76
N ALA A 507 18.03 -32.51 172.78
CA ALA A 507 16.83 -32.76 171.98
C ALA A 507 16.77 -31.87 170.72
N GLU A 508 17.21 -30.62 170.80
CA GLU A 508 17.37 -29.70 169.66
C GLU A 508 18.27 -30.34 168.58
N LEU A 509 19.38 -30.99 168.97
CA LEU A 509 20.24 -31.76 168.06
C LEU A 509 19.55 -32.95 167.35
N ARG A 510 18.40 -33.44 167.83
CA ARG A 510 17.60 -34.52 167.21
C ARG A 510 16.33 -34.02 166.48
N ALA A 511 16.03 -32.73 166.60
CA ALA A 511 15.06 -32.02 165.78
C ALA A 511 15.78 -31.41 164.55
N ALA A 512 16.87 -30.67 164.79
CA ALA A 512 17.68 -30.02 163.75
C ALA A 512 18.22 -31.00 162.70
N LEU A 513 18.60 -32.23 163.10
CA LEU A 513 19.06 -33.25 162.14
C LEU A 513 17.96 -33.61 161.12
N ARG A 514 16.70 -33.76 161.58
CA ARG A 514 15.56 -34.07 160.71
C ARG A 514 15.00 -32.85 159.97
N GLY A 515 15.17 -31.66 160.52
CA GLY A 515 14.96 -30.40 159.79
C GLY A 515 15.90 -30.30 158.59
N ALA A 516 17.21 -30.48 158.82
CA ALA A 516 18.21 -30.47 157.76
C ALA A 516 18.01 -31.57 156.71
N GLU A 517 17.54 -32.76 157.09
CA GLU A 517 17.15 -33.82 156.14
C GLU A 517 15.98 -33.36 155.24
N LEU A 518 14.93 -32.77 155.81
CA LEU A 518 13.79 -32.21 155.06
C LEU A 518 14.18 -31.00 154.20
N ASP A 519 15.05 -30.11 154.68
CA ASP A 519 15.55 -28.96 153.92
C ASP A 519 16.39 -29.39 152.70
N ILE A 520 17.14 -30.49 152.83
CA ILE A 520 17.87 -31.11 151.70
C ILE A 520 16.91 -31.70 150.67
N GLU A 521 15.78 -32.30 151.10
CA GLU A 521 14.74 -32.79 150.18
C GLU A 521 13.97 -31.65 149.52
N ALA A 522 13.65 -30.57 150.25
CA ALA A 522 13.05 -29.37 149.68
C ALA A 522 13.98 -28.66 148.67
N ALA A 523 15.27 -28.56 148.99
CA ALA A 523 16.28 -28.01 148.07
C ALA A 523 16.44 -28.87 146.79
N ARG A 524 16.34 -30.20 146.90
CA ARG A 524 16.29 -31.10 145.74
C ARG A 524 15.02 -30.88 144.91
N GLY A 525 13.85 -30.79 145.54
CA GLY A 525 12.59 -30.49 144.86
C GLY A 525 12.62 -29.17 144.09
N HIS A 526 13.23 -28.12 144.66
CA HIS A 526 13.43 -26.86 143.95
C HIS A 526 14.47 -26.97 142.81
N ALA A 527 15.56 -27.74 142.99
CA ALA A 527 16.51 -27.99 141.91
C ALA A 527 15.87 -28.75 140.73
N GLU A 528 14.99 -29.72 141.00
CA GLU A 528 14.22 -30.44 139.98
C GLU A 528 13.20 -29.52 139.28
N GLN A 529 12.52 -28.63 140.03
CA GLN A 529 11.63 -27.61 139.45
C GLN A 529 12.40 -26.65 138.53
N PHE A 530 13.54 -26.11 138.95
CA PHE A 530 14.37 -25.25 138.10
C PHE A 530 14.92 -25.99 136.89
N LYS A 531 15.28 -27.27 137.04
CA LYS A 531 15.69 -28.12 135.91
C LYS A 531 14.56 -28.23 134.87
N VAL A 532 13.34 -28.61 135.28
CA VAL A 532 12.19 -28.71 134.35
C VAL A 532 11.85 -27.36 133.70
N ILE A 533 11.99 -26.25 134.44
CA ILE A 533 11.81 -24.89 133.87
C ILE A 533 12.91 -24.57 132.84
N SER A 534 14.16 -24.98 133.07
CA SER A 534 15.24 -24.83 132.09
C SER A 534 15.03 -25.71 130.85
N GLU A 535 14.67 -26.99 131.02
CA GLU A 535 14.44 -27.92 129.91
C GLU A 535 13.24 -27.48 129.03
N THR A 536 12.15 -26.98 129.64
CA THR A 536 10.98 -26.48 128.90
C THR A 536 11.22 -25.13 128.23
N SER A 537 12.05 -24.25 128.79
CA SER A 537 12.41 -22.98 128.14
C SER A 537 13.47 -23.16 127.04
N GLU A 538 14.39 -24.12 127.18
CA GLU A 538 15.30 -24.55 126.12
C GLU A 538 14.53 -25.16 124.93
N GLN A 539 13.59 -26.08 125.20
CA GLN A 539 12.69 -26.63 124.18
C GLN A 539 11.89 -25.53 123.46
N ALA A 540 11.31 -24.57 124.19
CA ALA A 540 10.57 -23.46 123.58
C ALA A 540 11.44 -22.54 122.70
N LEU A 541 12.72 -22.36 123.05
CA LEU A 541 13.68 -21.61 122.22
C LEU A 541 14.09 -22.39 120.96
N VAL A 542 14.31 -23.70 121.07
CA VAL A 542 14.60 -24.58 119.93
C VAL A 542 13.40 -24.63 118.96
N ASP A 543 12.17 -24.74 119.48
CA ASP A 543 10.94 -24.67 118.68
C ASP A 543 10.80 -23.33 117.92
N LEU A 544 11.16 -22.21 118.56
CA LEU A 544 11.16 -20.89 117.94
C LEU A 544 12.25 -20.74 116.87
N GLN A 545 13.46 -21.28 117.12
CA GLN A 545 14.54 -21.31 116.13
C GLN A 545 14.15 -22.14 114.90
N GLN A 546 13.68 -23.37 115.08
CA GLN A 546 13.21 -24.21 113.98
C GLN A 546 12.09 -23.55 113.17
N ARG A 547 11.13 -22.88 113.83
CA ARG A 547 10.07 -22.12 113.13
C ARG A 547 10.60 -20.90 112.38
N ALA A 548 11.62 -20.22 112.91
CA ALA A 548 12.27 -19.10 112.22
C ALA A 548 13.06 -19.60 111.00
N ASP A 549 13.85 -20.66 111.15
CA ASP A 549 14.64 -21.27 110.06
C ASP A 549 13.74 -21.80 108.94
N LEU A 550 12.64 -22.50 109.28
CA LEU A 550 11.65 -22.94 108.30
C LEU A 550 10.97 -21.78 107.58
N ARG A 551 10.71 -20.66 108.27
CA ARG A 551 10.13 -19.46 107.63
C ARG A 551 11.13 -18.78 106.70
N ILE A 552 12.39 -18.67 107.10
CA ILE A 552 13.49 -18.15 106.27
C ILE A 552 13.71 -19.04 105.04
N GLN A 553 13.65 -20.37 105.19
CA GLN A 553 13.74 -21.32 104.07
C GLN A 553 12.55 -21.19 103.11
N ALA A 554 11.33 -21.00 103.62
CA ALA A 554 10.15 -20.76 102.78
C ALA A 554 10.23 -19.41 102.04
N GLU A 555 10.52 -18.31 102.74
CA GLU A 555 10.72 -16.98 102.15
C GLU A 555 11.84 -17.00 101.10
N ALA A 556 12.94 -17.72 101.36
CA ALA A 556 14.03 -17.91 100.39
C ALA A 556 13.58 -18.76 99.19
N ALA A 557 12.82 -19.83 99.37
CA ALA A 557 12.33 -20.67 98.27
C ALA A 557 11.37 -19.90 97.35
N ASP A 558 10.44 -19.14 97.92
CA ASP A 558 9.52 -18.28 97.16
C ASP A 558 10.26 -17.18 96.39
N LEU A 559 11.30 -16.57 96.99
CA LEU A 559 12.15 -15.60 96.30
C LEU A 559 12.98 -16.23 95.17
N HIS A 560 13.55 -17.43 95.35
CA HIS A 560 14.26 -18.13 94.28
C HIS A 560 13.32 -18.51 93.13
N ALA A 561 12.12 -19.02 93.43
CA ALA A 561 11.11 -19.30 92.42
C ALA A 561 10.67 -18.02 91.67
N ARG A 562 10.56 -16.88 92.38
CA ARG A 562 10.25 -15.58 91.76
C ARG A 562 11.38 -15.07 90.88
N ILE A 563 12.64 -15.24 91.29
CA ILE A 563 13.82 -14.90 90.48
C ILE A 563 13.85 -15.75 89.22
N GLN A 564 13.72 -17.07 89.31
CA GLN A 564 13.70 -17.97 88.16
C GLN A 564 12.55 -17.67 87.18
N ALA A 565 11.37 -17.29 87.68
CA ALA A 565 10.27 -16.83 86.83
C ALA A 565 10.62 -15.53 86.09
N LEU A 566 11.20 -14.55 86.78
CA LEU A 566 11.62 -13.28 86.18
C LEU A 566 12.80 -13.45 85.20
N GLU A 567 13.72 -14.38 85.45
CA GLU A 567 14.80 -14.75 84.53
C GLU A 567 14.25 -15.45 83.28
N SER A 568 13.25 -16.31 83.42
CA SER A 568 12.52 -16.93 82.31
C SER A 568 11.77 -15.89 81.47
N ASP A 569 11.01 -14.99 82.11
CA ASP A 569 10.27 -13.92 81.42
C ASP A 569 11.22 -12.92 80.72
N LEU A 570 12.35 -12.59 81.37
CA LEU A 570 13.40 -11.76 80.77
C LEU A 570 14.06 -12.47 79.58
N GLY A 571 14.35 -13.76 79.69
CA GLY A 571 14.87 -14.59 78.60
C GLY A 571 13.93 -14.62 77.39
N ALA A 572 12.65 -14.91 77.63
CA ALA A 572 11.61 -14.89 76.60
C ALA A 572 11.46 -13.50 75.96
N SER A 573 11.50 -12.42 76.75
CA SER A 573 11.48 -11.04 76.25
C SER A 573 12.72 -10.72 75.40
N VAL A 574 13.90 -11.15 75.82
CA VAL A 574 15.16 -10.97 75.08
C VAL A 574 15.15 -11.75 73.76
N ASP A 575 14.65 -12.97 73.74
CA ASP A 575 14.56 -13.77 72.51
C ASP A 575 13.46 -13.27 71.56
N ASN A 576 12.34 -12.76 72.07
CA ASN A 576 11.36 -12.02 71.28
C ASN A 576 11.96 -10.75 70.65
N ASN A 577 12.80 -10.01 71.39
CA ASN A 577 13.51 -8.85 70.84
C ASN A 577 14.52 -9.25 69.75
N LYS A 578 15.27 -10.35 69.91
CA LYS A 578 16.15 -10.89 68.86
C LYS A 578 15.36 -11.34 67.62
N ALA A 579 14.18 -11.93 67.80
CA ALA A 579 13.31 -12.33 66.70
C ALA A 579 12.78 -11.11 65.93
N LEU A 580 12.32 -10.07 66.63
CA LEU A 580 11.90 -8.80 66.03
C LEU A 580 13.05 -8.09 65.30
N GLN A 581 14.27 -8.09 65.87
CA GLN A 581 15.46 -7.54 65.22
C GLN A 581 15.76 -8.26 63.90
N ARG A 582 15.80 -9.60 63.91
CA ARG A 582 15.97 -10.42 62.69
C ARG A 582 14.87 -10.16 61.67
N GLN A 583 13.61 -10.02 62.09
CA GLN A 583 12.50 -9.73 61.19
C GLN A 583 12.62 -8.35 60.54
N VAL A 584 13.12 -7.34 61.26
CA VAL A 584 13.42 -6.00 60.71
C VAL A 584 14.63 -6.01 59.79
N GLU A 585 15.66 -6.80 60.08
CA GLU A 585 16.83 -7.00 59.22
C GLU A 585 16.47 -7.76 57.92
N GLU A 586 15.65 -8.81 58.01
CA GLU A 586 15.07 -9.48 56.85
C GLU A 586 14.20 -8.54 56.01
N GLN A 587 13.35 -7.72 56.62
CA GLN A 587 12.56 -6.73 55.87
C GLN A 587 13.45 -5.69 55.19
N ARG A 588 14.49 -5.18 55.88
CA ARG A 588 15.45 -4.24 55.27
C ARG A 588 16.19 -4.84 54.10
N THR A 589 16.73 -6.05 54.23
CA THR A 589 17.45 -6.73 53.14
C THR A 589 16.55 -7.02 51.94
N ARG A 590 15.28 -7.38 52.16
CA ARG A 590 14.27 -7.53 51.09
C ARG A 590 13.94 -6.20 50.41
N PHE A 591 13.68 -5.14 51.17
CA PHE A 591 13.48 -3.80 50.60
C PHE A 591 14.71 -3.28 49.85
N GLU A 592 15.93 -3.64 50.28
CA GLU A 592 17.14 -3.30 49.54
C GLU A 592 17.32 -4.14 48.26
N SER A 593 16.92 -5.42 48.22
CA SER A 593 16.94 -6.20 46.97
C SER A 593 15.87 -5.71 46.00
N GLU A 594 14.63 -5.51 46.47
CA GLU A 594 13.52 -4.92 45.69
C GLU A 594 13.91 -3.54 45.14
N LYS A 595 14.57 -2.69 45.96
CA LYS A 595 15.07 -1.39 45.50
C LYS A 595 16.16 -1.53 44.43
N ARG A 596 17.13 -2.45 44.60
CA ARG A 596 18.18 -2.70 43.59
C ARG A 596 17.60 -3.25 42.28
N GLU A 597 16.60 -4.13 42.36
CA GLU A 597 15.88 -4.67 41.22
C GLU A 597 15.08 -3.59 40.48
N LEU A 598 14.42 -2.68 41.20
CA LEU A 598 13.73 -1.52 40.62
C LEU A 598 14.70 -0.50 40.04
N GLU A 599 15.85 -0.24 40.67
CA GLU A 599 16.91 0.63 40.14
C GLU A 599 17.54 0.04 38.86
N PHE A 600 17.73 -1.28 38.81
CA PHE A 600 18.19 -1.99 37.61
C PHE A 600 17.14 -1.95 36.49
N ALA A 601 15.87 -2.24 36.80
CA ALA A 601 14.78 -2.16 35.82
C ALA A 601 14.57 -0.74 35.28
N LEU A 602 14.74 0.30 36.12
CA LEU A 602 14.71 1.71 35.67
C LEU A 602 15.90 2.04 34.76
N ALA A 603 17.10 1.52 35.06
CA ALA A 603 18.26 1.67 34.19
C ALA A 603 18.04 0.98 32.83
N ASP A 604 17.52 -0.25 32.81
CA ASP A 604 17.21 -0.98 31.58
C ASP A 604 16.12 -0.30 30.75
N VAL A 605 15.05 0.23 31.37
CA VAL A 605 14.01 1.00 30.68
C VAL A 605 14.58 2.29 30.09
N ASN A 606 15.40 3.04 30.83
CA ASN A 606 16.04 4.26 30.35
C ASN A 606 17.06 3.97 29.22
N ASN A 607 17.82 2.87 29.32
CA ASN A 607 18.68 2.40 28.25
C ASN A 607 17.87 2.03 27.00
N ALA A 608 16.76 1.31 27.16
CA ALA A 608 15.85 0.98 26.06
C ALA A 608 15.26 2.24 25.41
N GLU A 609 14.80 3.23 26.19
CA GLU A 609 14.28 4.50 25.70
C GLU A 609 15.34 5.33 24.94
N SER A 610 16.58 5.38 25.45
CA SER A 610 17.71 6.01 24.75
C SER A 610 18.06 5.30 23.42
N SER A 611 17.94 3.97 23.37
CA SER A 611 18.15 3.20 22.13
C SER A 611 17.01 3.39 21.13
N ALA A 612 15.76 3.46 21.60
CA ALA A 612 14.58 3.66 20.78
C ALA A 612 14.54 5.07 20.17
N THR A 613 14.92 6.09 20.96
CA THR A 613 15.06 7.47 20.47
C THR A 613 16.21 7.60 19.46
N ALA A 614 17.38 7.01 19.70
CA ALA A 614 18.47 6.98 18.71
C ALA A 614 18.08 6.27 17.40
N ILE A 615 17.35 5.15 17.48
CA ILE A 615 16.78 4.46 16.31
C ILE A 615 15.76 5.37 15.61
N GLN A 616 14.85 6.02 16.33
CA GLN A 616 13.90 6.97 15.76
C GLN A 616 14.58 8.15 15.06
N GLU A 617 15.66 8.70 15.63
CA GLU A 617 16.43 9.80 15.02
C GLU A 617 17.12 9.35 13.73
N SER A 618 17.73 8.15 13.71
CA SER A 618 18.30 7.57 12.48
C SER A 618 17.24 7.35 11.40
N ALA A 619 16.07 6.82 11.75
CA ALA A 619 14.96 6.63 10.81
C ALA A 619 14.38 7.96 10.29
N GLN A 620 14.31 9.00 11.13
CA GLN A 620 13.94 10.35 10.68
C GLN A 620 15.01 10.97 9.78
N HIS A 621 16.29 10.76 10.07
CA HIS A 621 17.39 11.23 9.23
C HIS A 621 17.36 10.57 7.85
N ASP A 622 17.21 9.24 7.79
CA ASP A 622 17.16 8.50 6.53
C ASP A 622 15.88 8.78 5.75
N LEU A 623 14.74 9.00 6.41
CA LEU A 623 13.53 9.49 5.76
C LEU A 623 13.74 10.89 5.15
N ARG A 624 14.38 11.84 5.86
CA ARG A 624 14.74 13.16 5.32
C ARG A 624 15.68 13.03 4.12
N ARG A 625 16.66 12.12 4.18
CA ARG A 625 17.60 11.84 3.09
C ARG A 625 16.91 11.22 1.87
N GLN A 626 15.94 10.32 2.07
CA GLN A 626 15.12 9.77 0.98
C GLN A 626 14.20 10.83 0.35
N VAL A 627 13.63 11.74 1.16
CA VAL A 627 12.87 12.90 0.66
C VAL A 627 13.76 13.83 -0.16
N GLN A 628 14.99 14.13 0.29
CA GLN A 628 15.94 14.93 -0.49
C GLN A 628 16.35 14.24 -1.80
N LEU A 629 16.70 12.95 -1.77
CA LEU A 629 17.06 12.19 -2.97
C LEU A 629 15.90 12.09 -3.97
N THR A 630 14.66 11.98 -3.50
CA THR A 630 13.48 12.01 -4.37
C THR A 630 13.19 13.41 -4.90
N GLN A 631 13.36 14.48 -4.11
CA GLN A 631 13.28 15.86 -4.60
C GLN A 631 14.33 16.13 -5.69
N GLU A 632 15.60 15.81 -5.44
CA GLU A 632 16.67 15.90 -6.43
C GLU A 632 16.35 15.12 -7.72
N ALA A 633 15.73 13.94 -7.61
CA ALA A 633 15.32 13.15 -8.76
C ALA A 633 14.17 13.81 -9.53
N HIS A 634 13.16 14.36 -8.84
CA HIS A 634 12.07 15.11 -9.48
C HIS A 634 12.63 16.36 -10.19
N GLU A 635 13.50 17.14 -9.56
CA GLU A 635 14.13 18.29 -10.21
C GLU A 635 14.99 17.89 -11.43
N LYS A 636 15.64 16.72 -11.41
CA LYS A 636 16.40 16.20 -12.56
C LYS A 636 15.44 15.85 -13.70
N TYR A 637 14.35 15.13 -13.43
CA TYR A 637 13.30 14.85 -14.41
C TYR A 637 12.60 16.12 -14.93
N GLU A 638 12.37 17.14 -14.10
CA GLU A 638 11.81 18.43 -14.54
C GLU A 638 12.77 19.19 -15.47
N ARG A 639 14.07 19.21 -15.17
CA ARG A 639 15.10 19.77 -16.06
C ARG A 639 15.18 18.99 -17.38
N GLU A 640 15.12 17.66 -17.34
CA GLU A 640 15.12 16.80 -18.53
C GLU A 640 13.85 17.01 -19.37
N LEU A 641 12.67 17.14 -18.76
CA LEU A 641 11.41 17.46 -19.45
C LEU A 641 11.44 18.85 -20.09
N LEU A 642 12.04 19.85 -19.45
CA LEU A 642 12.23 21.18 -20.03
C LEU A 642 13.22 21.15 -21.20
N ALA A 643 14.36 20.47 -21.05
CA ALA A 643 15.34 20.29 -22.14
C ALA A 643 14.74 19.51 -23.32
N HIS A 644 13.89 18.50 -23.07
CA HIS A 644 13.13 17.80 -24.11
C HIS A 644 12.08 18.71 -24.76
N ALA A 645 11.41 19.59 -24.01
CA ALA A 645 10.48 20.56 -24.59
C ALA A 645 11.21 21.59 -25.49
N GLU A 646 12.43 21.99 -25.14
CA GLU A 646 13.30 22.85 -25.96
C GLU A 646 13.84 22.12 -27.21
N ALA A 647 14.22 20.85 -27.08
CA ALA A 647 14.56 20.00 -28.21
C ALA A 647 13.35 19.80 -29.17
N VAL A 648 12.14 19.67 -28.64
CA VAL A 648 10.92 19.56 -29.45
C VAL A 648 10.57 20.88 -30.15
N LYS A 649 10.76 22.03 -29.49
CA LYS A 649 10.60 23.37 -30.12
C LYS A 649 11.59 23.56 -31.27
N THR A 650 12.89 23.35 -31.03
CA THR A 650 13.92 23.50 -32.07
C THR A 650 13.73 22.51 -33.23
N VAL A 651 13.27 21.28 -32.96
CA VAL A 651 12.86 20.34 -34.04
C VAL A 651 11.62 20.81 -34.80
N ALA A 652 10.67 21.49 -34.17
CA ALA A 652 9.52 22.09 -34.86
C ALA A 652 9.92 23.31 -35.71
N GLU A 653 10.79 24.17 -35.19
CA GLU A 653 11.37 25.33 -35.90
C GLU A 653 12.19 24.87 -37.12
N LEU A 654 13.06 23.86 -36.95
CA LEU A 654 13.82 23.27 -38.07
C LEU A 654 12.91 22.60 -39.10
N LYS A 655 11.79 22.00 -38.68
CA LYS A 655 10.77 21.49 -39.62
C LYS A 655 10.06 22.61 -40.37
N GLN A 656 9.77 23.74 -39.73
CA GLN A 656 9.18 24.92 -40.37
C GLN A 656 10.16 25.62 -41.34
N GLN A 657 11.44 25.69 -40.99
CA GLN A 657 12.50 26.13 -41.89
C GLN A 657 12.67 25.17 -43.08
N LEU A 658 12.59 23.85 -42.85
CA LEU A 658 12.63 22.86 -43.92
C LEU A 658 11.42 22.95 -44.86
N THR A 659 10.19 23.12 -44.35
CA THR A 659 9.00 23.22 -45.21
C THR A 659 8.96 24.53 -45.99
N SER A 660 9.40 25.65 -45.41
CA SER A 660 9.52 26.93 -46.11
C SER A 660 10.67 26.95 -47.12
N ALA A 661 11.82 26.33 -46.82
CA ALA A 661 12.87 26.11 -47.81
C ALA A 661 12.38 25.20 -48.96
N GLN A 662 11.61 24.15 -48.66
CA GLN A 662 11.00 23.29 -49.68
C GLN A 662 9.91 24.00 -50.51
N SER A 663 9.12 24.92 -49.94
CA SER A 663 8.18 25.71 -50.74
C SER A 663 8.94 26.65 -51.65
N GLN A 664 9.91 27.41 -51.13
CA GLN A 664 10.77 28.28 -51.94
C GLN A 664 11.50 27.51 -53.06
N ILE A 665 11.99 26.30 -52.82
CA ILE A 665 12.59 25.44 -53.86
C ILE A 665 11.55 25.10 -54.95
N ARG A 666 10.32 24.70 -54.58
CA ARG A 666 9.25 24.45 -55.56
C ARG A 666 8.86 25.71 -56.32
N ASP A 667 8.75 26.85 -55.66
CA ASP A 667 8.42 28.14 -56.29
C ASP A 667 9.50 28.55 -57.31
N LYS A 668 10.78 28.35 -56.97
CA LYS A 668 11.90 28.59 -57.89
C LYS A 668 11.99 27.54 -59.01
N GLN A 669 11.60 26.28 -58.76
CA GLN A 669 11.48 25.26 -59.81
C GLN A 669 10.39 25.60 -60.80
N VAL A 670 9.17 25.93 -60.35
CA VAL A 670 8.06 26.36 -61.21
C VAL A 670 8.42 27.65 -61.97
N ALA A 671 9.10 28.61 -61.34
CA ALA A 671 9.62 29.81 -62.02
C ALA A 671 10.68 29.47 -63.09
N ALA A 672 11.53 28.46 -62.87
CA ALA A 672 12.51 28.01 -63.85
C ALA A 672 11.87 27.22 -65.01
N GLU A 673 10.91 26.35 -64.71
CA GLU A 673 10.16 25.56 -65.71
C GLU A 673 9.30 26.47 -66.60
N THR A 674 8.62 27.46 -66.03
CA THR A 674 7.87 28.47 -66.80
C THR A 674 8.80 29.37 -67.61
N ALA A 675 9.96 29.77 -67.07
CA ALA A 675 10.97 30.50 -67.84
C ALA A 675 11.54 29.67 -69.01
N GLN A 676 11.77 28.36 -68.82
CA GLN A 676 12.18 27.44 -69.88
C GLN A 676 11.08 27.25 -70.93
N ALA A 677 9.82 27.08 -70.52
CA ALA A 677 8.69 26.97 -71.44
C ALA A 677 8.51 28.25 -72.29
N ASN A 678 8.66 29.42 -71.68
CA ASN A 678 8.65 30.71 -72.37
C ASN A 678 9.85 30.89 -73.31
N LEU A 679 11.03 30.40 -72.92
CA LEU A 679 12.20 30.40 -73.79
C LEU A 679 11.99 29.48 -75.01
N VAL A 680 11.47 28.26 -74.82
CA VAL A 680 11.18 27.31 -75.91
C VAL A 680 10.05 27.79 -76.83
N SER A 681 9.00 28.44 -76.30
CA SER A 681 7.94 29.03 -77.13
C SER A 681 8.45 30.25 -77.91
N SER A 682 9.35 31.05 -77.32
CA SER A 682 10.04 32.12 -78.05
C SER A 682 10.96 31.58 -79.14
N GLN A 683 11.70 30.49 -78.88
CA GLN A 683 12.58 29.85 -79.87
C GLN A 683 11.78 29.28 -81.03
N THR A 684 10.71 28.52 -80.77
CA THR A 684 9.88 27.92 -81.84
C THR A 684 9.15 28.99 -82.67
N SER A 685 8.75 30.12 -82.09
CA SER A 685 8.19 31.24 -82.84
C SER A 685 9.24 32.01 -83.66
N TRP A 686 10.47 32.20 -83.14
CA TRP A 686 11.59 32.76 -83.90
C TRP A 686 12.04 31.86 -85.05
N ASP A 687 12.15 30.54 -84.84
CA ASP A 687 12.50 29.59 -85.90
C ASP A 687 11.40 29.49 -86.97
N LEU A 688 10.12 29.57 -86.58
CA LEU A 688 9.00 29.66 -87.54
C LEU A 688 9.08 30.94 -88.38
N GLN A 689 9.30 32.12 -87.77
CA GLN A 689 9.50 33.39 -88.47
C GLN A 689 10.71 33.34 -89.40
N LYS A 690 11.79 32.70 -88.98
CA LYS A 690 13.00 32.50 -89.78
C LYS A 690 12.73 31.55 -90.96
N GLU A 691 11.88 30.54 -90.80
CA GLU A 691 11.46 29.66 -91.89
C GLU A 691 10.53 30.37 -92.88
N THR A 692 9.61 31.22 -92.43
CA THR A 692 8.75 32.03 -93.33
C THR A 692 9.57 33.07 -94.08
N LEU A 693 10.45 33.82 -93.41
CA LEU A 693 11.37 34.75 -94.06
C LEU A 693 12.31 34.02 -95.06
N ALA A 694 12.76 32.80 -94.75
CA ALA A 694 13.52 32.00 -95.71
C ALA A 694 12.68 31.51 -96.89
N LYS A 695 11.36 31.29 -96.74
CA LYS A 695 10.44 30.99 -97.86
C LYS A 695 10.24 32.24 -98.71
N GLU A 696 9.91 33.38 -98.10
CA GLU A 696 9.77 34.68 -98.77
C GLU A 696 11.04 35.08 -99.54
N LEU A 697 12.23 34.87 -98.97
CA LEU A 697 13.50 35.11 -99.67
C LEU A 697 13.69 34.19 -100.88
N ARG A 698 13.30 32.90 -100.79
CA ARG A 698 13.33 31.98 -101.95
C ARG A 698 12.31 32.39 -103.02
N ASP A 699 11.11 32.79 -102.62
CA ASP A 699 10.05 33.25 -103.52
C ASP A 699 10.41 34.58 -104.20
N LEU A 700 11.17 35.45 -103.53
CA LEU A 700 11.74 36.66 -104.13
C LEU A 700 12.93 36.35 -105.05
N GLN A 701 13.74 35.34 -104.72
CA GLN A 701 14.82 34.84 -105.59
C GLN A 701 14.26 34.22 -106.87
N THR A 702 13.26 33.32 -106.79
CA THR A 702 12.65 32.73 -107.99
C THR A 702 11.96 33.78 -108.86
N ARG A 703 11.26 34.76 -108.27
CA ARG A 703 10.71 35.92 -109.01
C ARG A 703 11.81 36.78 -109.65
N HIS A 704 12.98 36.93 -109.01
CA HIS A 704 14.11 37.64 -109.59
C HIS A 704 14.74 36.86 -110.74
N ASP A 705 14.90 35.54 -110.61
CA ASP A 705 15.40 34.65 -111.66
C ASP A 705 14.42 34.59 -112.85
N GLU A 706 13.11 34.56 -112.60
CA GLU A 706 12.07 34.68 -113.62
C GLU A 706 12.09 36.05 -114.31
N LEU A 707 12.22 37.15 -113.56
CA LEU A 707 12.29 38.50 -114.13
C LEU A 707 13.60 38.73 -114.90
N THR A 708 14.73 38.17 -114.47
CA THR A 708 15.99 38.26 -115.23
C THR A 708 15.96 37.35 -116.46
N ALA A 709 15.33 36.18 -116.41
CA ALA A 709 15.07 35.35 -117.58
C ALA A 709 14.11 36.03 -118.58
N GLN A 710 13.05 36.69 -118.10
CA GLN A 710 12.14 37.50 -118.92
C GLN A 710 12.85 38.70 -119.54
N ASN A 711 13.67 39.43 -118.79
CA ASN A 711 14.49 40.52 -119.34
C ASN A 711 15.51 39.99 -120.36
N ALA A 712 16.16 38.84 -120.13
CA ALA A 712 17.05 38.22 -121.10
C ALA A 712 16.31 37.75 -122.37
N ALA A 713 15.06 37.30 -122.26
CA ALA A 713 14.20 37.00 -123.41
C ALA A 713 13.79 38.29 -124.15
N LEU A 714 13.41 39.35 -123.44
CA LEU A 714 13.11 40.67 -124.01
C LEU A 714 14.33 41.29 -124.70
N HIS A 715 15.54 41.16 -124.14
CA HIS A 715 16.78 41.57 -124.79
C HIS A 715 17.03 40.76 -126.07
N LYS A 716 16.87 39.43 -126.07
CA LYS A 716 16.95 38.61 -127.29
C LYS A 716 15.87 38.98 -128.33
N HIS A 717 14.67 39.35 -127.89
CA HIS A 717 13.63 39.86 -128.78
C HIS A 717 13.96 41.25 -129.33
N LEU A 718 14.54 42.15 -128.53
CA LEU A 718 15.01 43.46 -128.98
C LEU A 718 16.24 43.34 -129.88
N GLU A 719 17.13 42.38 -129.66
CA GLU A 719 18.23 42.03 -130.57
C GLU A 719 17.68 41.48 -131.89
N SER A 720 16.71 40.56 -131.86
CA SER A 720 16.07 40.03 -133.07
C SER A 720 15.28 41.12 -133.83
N VAL A 721 14.52 41.96 -133.12
CA VAL A 721 13.76 43.07 -133.72
C VAL A 721 14.68 44.20 -134.18
N SER A 722 15.80 44.48 -133.51
CA SER A 722 16.79 45.46 -134.01
C SER A 722 17.61 44.90 -135.16
N GLN A 723 17.95 43.61 -135.18
CA GLN A 723 18.52 42.94 -136.35
C GLN A 723 17.54 43.03 -137.53
N GLN A 724 16.26 42.69 -137.34
CA GLN A 724 15.21 42.87 -138.35
C GLN A 724 15.05 44.34 -138.76
N ALA A 725 15.11 45.29 -137.83
CA ALA A 725 15.06 46.72 -138.13
C ALA A 725 16.32 47.23 -138.85
N THR A 726 17.49 46.62 -138.64
CA THR A 726 18.70 46.89 -139.43
C THR A 726 18.65 46.23 -140.80
N ALA A 727 18.02 45.07 -140.97
CA ALA A 727 17.75 44.47 -142.27
C ALA A 727 16.68 45.26 -143.05
N ILE A 728 15.66 45.76 -142.36
CA ILE A 728 14.66 46.68 -142.91
C ILE A 728 15.31 48.03 -143.23
N ARG A 729 16.23 48.56 -142.40
CA ARG A 729 17.02 49.75 -142.76
C ARG A 729 17.94 49.49 -143.94
N GLN A 730 18.68 48.39 -143.99
CA GLN A 730 19.55 48.06 -145.14
C GLN A 730 18.73 47.91 -146.44
N THR A 731 17.55 47.29 -146.40
CA THR A 731 16.65 47.20 -147.55
C THR A 731 15.88 48.50 -147.83
N ALA A 732 15.71 49.37 -146.83
CA ALA A 732 15.19 50.72 -146.99
C ALA A 732 16.24 51.72 -147.49
N ASP A 733 17.52 51.53 -147.18
CA ASP A 733 18.66 52.33 -147.69
C ASP A 733 18.97 51.92 -149.14
N GLN A 734 18.89 50.62 -149.44
CA GLN A 734 18.83 50.10 -150.82
C GLN A 734 17.62 50.65 -151.60
N ARG A 735 16.55 51.10 -150.93
CA ARG A 735 15.42 51.83 -151.53
C ARG A 735 15.58 53.36 -151.48
N ALA A 736 16.29 53.94 -150.52
CA ALA A 736 16.49 55.38 -150.36
C ALA A 736 17.49 55.95 -151.37
N ILE A 737 18.32 55.09 -151.96
CA ILE A 737 19.06 55.37 -153.22
C ILE A 737 18.09 55.58 -154.41
N LEU A 738 16.79 55.23 -154.26
CA LEU A 738 15.76 55.28 -155.31
C LEU A 738 14.39 55.81 -154.79
N VAL A 739 14.31 57.09 -154.40
CA VAL A 739 13.24 58.07 -154.74
C VAL A 739 13.33 59.31 -153.83
N ASP A 740 13.20 60.49 -154.44
CA ASP A 740 13.17 61.81 -153.80
C ASP A 740 11.81 62.50 -154.04
N SER A 741 11.10 62.89 -152.97
CA SER A 741 10.00 63.89 -153.00
C SER A 741 9.50 64.24 -151.57
N PRO A 742 9.04 65.49 -151.32
CA PRO A 742 8.77 65.98 -149.96
C PRO A 742 7.31 65.84 -149.49
N ALA A 743 7.13 65.36 -148.25
CA ALA A 743 5.82 65.35 -147.57
C ALA A 743 5.95 65.40 -146.02
N ALA A 744 6.72 66.36 -145.48
CA ALA A 744 7.09 66.41 -144.06
C ALA A 744 6.63 67.72 -143.38
N ALA A 745 5.32 67.84 -143.13
CA ALA A 745 4.73 68.99 -142.40
C ALA A 745 3.46 68.67 -141.59
N GLY A 746 2.95 67.43 -141.64
CA GLY A 746 1.73 67.01 -140.92
C GLY A 746 1.97 66.16 -139.67
N ASP A 747 3.14 65.52 -139.56
CA ASP A 747 3.40 64.57 -138.46
C ASP A 747 3.73 65.24 -137.14
N ASP A 748 4.35 66.43 -137.11
CA ASP A 748 4.83 67.03 -135.86
C ASP A 748 3.68 67.41 -134.90
N ALA A 749 2.63 68.05 -135.40
CA ALA A 749 1.43 68.35 -134.60
C ALA A 749 0.70 67.06 -134.16
N LEU A 750 0.74 66.00 -134.97
CA LEU A 750 0.23 64.69 -134.56
C LEU A 750 1.13 64.05 -133.49
N ASN A 751 2.44 64.27 -133.53
CA ASN A 751 3.41 63.78 -132.55
C ASN A 751 3.30 64.53 -131.22
N GLU A 752 3.00 65.83 -131.22
CA GLU A 752 2.65 66.59 -130.02
C GLU A 752 1.35 66.09 -129.38
N LEU A 753 0.27 65.90 -130.16
CA LEU A 753 -0.97 65.32 -129.64
C LEU A 753 -0.77 63.87 -129.14
N ARG A 754 0.06 63.07 -129.82
CA ARG A 754 0.48 61.74 -129.34
C ARG A 754 1.27 61.82 -128.04
N SER A 755 2.12 62.84 -127.84
CA SER A 755 2.90 63.01 -126.61
C SER A 755 2.05 63.43 -125.42
N VAL A 756 1.07 64.34 -125.62
CA VAL A 756 0.07 64.71 -124.61
C VAL A 756 -0.83 63.52 -124.26
N VAL A 757 -1.28 62.74 -125.25
CA VAL A 757 -2.05 61.51 -124.99
C VAL A 757 -1.20 60.45 -124.27
N ALA A 758 0.10 60.34 -124.56
CA ALA A 758 1.00 59.46 -123.81
C ALA A 758 1.26 59.97 -122.38
N TYR A 759 1.32 61.28 -122.17
CA TYR A 759 1.45 61.90 -120.84
C TYR A 759 0.19 61.64 -120.00
N LEU A 760 -1.00 61.93 -120.53
CA LEU A 760 -2.28 61.68 -119.85
C LEU A 760 -2.53 60.18 -119.57
N ARG A 761 -2.01 59.28 -120.41
CA ARG A 761 -2.01 57.83 -120.12
C ARG A 761 -1.10 57.49 -118.94
N ARG A 762 0.13 58.03 -118.90
CA ARG A 762 1.04 57.84 -117.76
C ARG A 762 0.50 58.44 -116.47
N GLU A 763 -0.11 59.63 -116.51
CA GLU A 763 -0.77 60.20 -115.33
C GLU A 763 -1.94 59.33 -114.86
N LYS A 764 -2.79 58.84 -115.78
CA LYS A 764 -3.84 57.89 -115.46
C LYS A 764 -3.28 56.61 -114.84
N GLU A 765 -2.24 56.02 -115.42
CA GLU A 765 -1.56 54.82 -114.93
C GLU A 765 -0.97 55.05 -113.52
N ILE A 766 -0.37 56.22 -113.26
CA ILE A 766 0.14 56.61 -111.95
C ILE A 766 -1.00 56.79 -110.93
N VAL A 767 -2.12 57.42 -111.31
CA VAL A 767 -3.29 57.60 -110.43
C VAL A 767 -3.99 56.28 -110.16
N ASP A 768 -4.13 55.39 -111.15
CA ASP A 768 -4.66 54.04 -110.95
C ASP A 768 -3.76 53.23 -110.00
N LEU A 769 -2.43 53.32 -110.14
CA LEU A 769 -1.47 52.71 -109.22
C LEU A 769 -1.54 53.29 -107.79
N GLN A 770 -1.69 54.62 -107.64
CA GLN A 770 -1.90 55.25 -106.32
C GLN A 770 -3.23 54.84 -105.69
N LEU A 771 -4.28 54.68 -106.50
CA LEU A 771 -5.58 54.19 -106.07
C LEU A 771 -5.47 52.72 -105.61
N ASP A 772 -4.75 51.87 -106.33
CA ASP A 772 -4.56 50.46 -105.95
C ASP A 772 -3.62 50.28 -104.75
N LEU A 773 -2.59 51.12 -104.59
CA LEU A 773 -1.78 51.17 -103.36
C LEU A 773 -2.63 51.58 -102.16
N SER A 774 -3.38 52.68 -102.24
CA SER A 774 -4.24 53.13 -101.13
C SER A 774 -5.39 52.16 -100.84
N ARG A 775 -5.88 51.40 -101.83
CA ARG A 775 -6.78 50.25 -101.62
C ARG A 775 -6.09 49.11 -100.86
N GLN A 776 -4.87 48.73 -101.23
CA GLN A 776 -4.09 47.70 -100.53
C GLN A 776 -3.80 48.11 -99.09
N GLU A 777 -3.44 49.37 -98.83
CA GLU A 777 -3.28 49.91 -97.49
C GLU A 777 -4.59 49.89 -96.68
N ASN A 778 -5.72 50.24 -97.30
CA ASN A 778 -7.03 50.13 -96.66
C ASN A 778 -7.38 48.67 -96.29
N VAL A 779 -7.09 47.70 -97.17
CA VAL A 779 -7.28 46.27 -96.89
C VAL A 779 -6.36 45.82 -95.75
N ARG A 780 -5.09 46.25 -95.75
CA ARG A 780 -4.14 45.95 -94.66
C ARG A 780 -4.63 46.51 -93.33
N LEU A 781 -5.00 47.80 -93.28
CA LEU A 781 -5.51 48.45 -92.07
C LEU A 781 -6.79 47.78 -91.56
N ARG A 782 -7.71 47.38 -92.44
CA ARG A 782 -8.90 46.58 -92.06
C ARG A 782 -8.51 45.23 -91.46
N SER A 783 -7.60 44.49 -92.09
CA SER A 783 -7.12 43.20 -91.55
C SER A 783 -6.43 43.33 -90.19
N GLN A 784 -5.75 44.46 -89.92
CA GLN A 784 -5.16 44.77 -88.62
C GLN A 784 -6.24 45.10 -87.58
N ILE A 785 -7.27 45.87 -87.95
CA ILE A 785 -8.44 46.12 -87.09
C ILE A 785 -9.18 44.82 -86.78
N ASP A 786 -9.44 43.97 -87.78
CA ASP A 786 -10.10 42.66 -87.61
C ASP A 786 -9.30 41.72 -86.70
N HIS A 787 -7.96 41.76 -86.79
CA HIS A 787 -7.09 40.98 -85.90
C HIS A 787 -7.09 41.53 -84.47
N LEU A 788 -7.04 42.86 -84.29
CA LEU A 788 -7.13 43.49 -82.98
C LEU A 788 -8.48 43.20 -82.32
N ILE A 789 -9.59 43.29 -83.05
CA ILE A 789 -10.94 42.91 -82.56
C ILE A 789 -10.95 41.45 -82.09
N LYS A 790 -10.42 40.51 -82.89
CA LYS A 790 -10.32 39.10 -82.49
C LYS A 790 -9.51 38.91 -81.21
N SER A 791 -8.31 39.50 -81.11
CA SER A 791 -7.48 39.41 -79.89
C SER A 791 -8.17 40.02 -78.65
N LEU A 792 -9.00 41.05 -78.87
CA LEU A 792 -9.75 41.73 -77.83
C LEU A 792 -10.99 40.92 -77.38
N ASP A 793 -11.63 40.16 -78.28
CA ASP A 793 -12.70 39.23 -77.94
C ASP A 793 -12.17 37.88 -77.41
N GLU A 794 -10.98 37.44 -77.83
CA GLU A 794 -10.23 36.33 -77.24
C GLU A 794 -9.83 36.64 -75.79
N THR A 795 -9.28 37.83 -75.52
CA THR A 795 -8.96 38.24 -74.14
C THR A 795 -10.21 38.51 -73.29
N ARG A 796 -11.33 38.98 -73.87
CA ARG A 796 -12.63 39.06 -73.17
C ARG A 796 -13.19 37.69 -72.82
N THR A 797 -13.12 36.73 -73.74
CA THR A 797 -13.60 35.36 -73.48
C THR A 797 -12.74 34.67 -72.44
N GLN A 798 -11.40 34.79 -72.52
CA GLN A 798 -10.48 34.36 -71.46
C GLN A 798 -10.83 34.98 -70.09
N LEU A 799 -11.01 36.31 -70.03
CA LEU A 799 -11.43 37.00 -68.80
C LEU A 799 -12.79 36.48 -68.28
N SER A 800 -13.73 36.12 -69.16
CA SER A 800 -15.00 35.53 -68.77
C SER A 800 -14.85 34.10 -68.23
N THR A 801 -14.00 33.26 -68.85
CA THR A 801 -13.74 31.90 -68.37
C THR A 801 -12.92 31.87 -67.09
N GLU A 802 -12.01 32.82 -66.88
CA GLU A 802 -11.30 33.00 -65.60
C GLU A 802 -12.26 33.43 -64.49
N ARG A 803 -13.21 34.34 -64.78
CA ARG A 803 -14.27 34.72 -63.84
C ARG A 803 -15.23 33.58 -63.54
N GLU A 804 -15.58 32.77 -64.54
CA GLU A 804 -16.41 31.58 -64.37
C GLU A 804 -15.68 30.48 -63.60
N GLN A 805 -14.38 30.26 -63.83
CA GLN A 805 -13.56 29.35 -63.03
C GLN A 805 -13.35 29.85 -61.60
N ALA A 806 -13.18 31.16 -61.38
CA ALA A 806 -13.14 31.76 -60.05
C ALA A 806 -14.48 31.59 -59.31
N ALA A 807 -15.61 31.83 -59.99
CA ALA A 807 -16.95 31.61 -59.42
C ALA A 807 -17.21 30.13 -59.13
N ASN A 808 -16.83 29.22 -60.03
CA ASN A 808 -16.99 27.78 -59.87
C ASN A 808 -16.09 27.23 -58.75
N SER A 809 -14.83 27.67 -58.64
CA SER A 809 -13.94 27.27 -57.55
C SER A 809 -14.41 27.80 -56.19
N ALA A 810 -14.93 29.03 -56.12
CA ALA A 810 -15.60 29.53 -54.92
C ALA A 810 -16.86 28.71 -54.57
N HIS A 811 -17.68 28.35 -55.57
CA HIS A 811 -18.87 27.52 -55.36
C HIS A 811 -18.49 26.10 -54.90
N THR A 812 -17.51 25.46 -55.54
CA THR A 812 -16.94 24.16 -55.13
C THR A 812 -16.34 24.23 -53.72
N ALA A 813 -15.69 25.33 -53.34
CA ALA A 813 -15.22 25.54 -51.97
C ALA A 813 -16.39 25.63 -50.97
N THR A 814 -17.49 26.33 -51.29
CA THR A 814 -18.70 26.33 -50.43
C THR A 814 -19.36 24.96 -50.34
N GLN A 815 -19.45 24.21 -51.44
CA GLN A 815 -19.95 22.83 -51.43
C GLN A 815 -19.05 21.90 -50.60
N HIS A 816 -17.73 22.06 -50.65
CA HIS A 816 -16.80 21.30 -49.81
C HIS A 816 -16.93 21.67 -48.33
N ALA A 817 -17.11 22.96 -47.99
CA ALA A 817 -17.38 23.37 -46.61
C ALA A 817 -18.69 22.74 -46.09
N GLU A 818 -19.78 22.82 -46.86
CA GLU A 818 -21.04 22.14 -46.53
C GLU A 818 -20.88 20.62 -46.38
N LEU A 819 -20.09 19.98 -47.24
CA LEU A 819 -19.84 18.53 -47.16
C LEU A 819 -19.00 18.17 -45.93
N VAL A 820 -18.02 18.99 -45.55
CA VAL A 820 -17.26 18.83 -44.30
C VAL A 820 -18.15 19.04 -43.08
N GLU A 821 -19.03 20.03 -43.07
CA GLU A 821 -20.03 20.21 -42.01
C GLU A 821 -20.99 19.01 -41.93
N LYS A 822 -21.49 18.50 -43.06
CA LYS A 822 -22.36 17.31 -43.10
C LYS A 822 -21.60 16.05 -42.65
N ILE A 823 -20.31 15.92 -42.94
CA ILE A 823 -19.45 14.84 -42.42
C ILE A 823 -19.25 14.98 -40.90
N ASN A 824 -19.01 16.20 -40.40
CA ASN A 824 -18.88 16.46 -38.96
C ASN A 824 -20.20 16.19 -38.22
N GLN A 825 -21.34 16.59 -38.77
CA GLN A 825 -22.68 16.25 -38.27
C GLN A 825 -22.89 14.73 -38.28
N LEU A 826 -22.51 14.01 -39.36
CA LEU A 826 -22.58 12.55 -39.41
C LEU A 826 -21.64 11.88 -38.40
N ASN A 827 -20.49 12.46 -38.09
CA ASN A 827 -19.58 11.95 -37.07
C ASN A 827 -20.13 12.18 -35.65
N ILE A 828 -20.64 13.38 -35.34
CA ILE A 828 -21.37 13.67 -34.09
C ILE A 828 -22.58 12.73 -33.93
N LEU A 829 -23.33 12.47 -35.00
CA LEU A 829 -24.44 11.52 -35.00
C LEU A 829 -23.98 10.06 -34.84
N ARG A 830 -22.81 9.67 -35.38
CA ARG A 830 -22.21 8.35 -35.18
C ARG A 830 -21.73 8.16 -33.74
N GLU A 831 -21.07 9.17 -33.18
CA GLU A 831 -20.61 9.20 -31.79
C GLU A 831 -21.80 9.17 -30.83
N SER A 832 -22.84 9.99 -31.05
CA SER A 832 -24.09 9.93 -30.30
C SER A 832 -24.81 8.59 -30.44
N ASN A 833 -24.82 7.97 -31.62
CA ASN A 833 -25.33 6.60 -31.77
C ASN A 833 -24.43 5.54 -31.10
N ALA A 834 -23.14 5.80 -30.92
CA ALA A 834 -22.23 4.91 -30.20
C ALA A 834 -22.41 5.03 -28.68
N THR A 835 -22.57 6.25 -28.14
CA THR A 835 -22.88 6.46 -26.71
C THR A 835 -24.27 5.92 -26.38
N LEU A 836 -25.31 6.21 -27.18
CA LEU A 836 -26.65 5.66 -26.97
C LEU A 836 -26.68 4.12 -27.06
N ARG A 837 -25.83 3.51 -27.91
CA ARG A 837 -25.66 2.05 -27.92
C ARG A 837 -24.99 1.57 -26.63
N ALA A 838 -23.88 2.17 -26.21
CA ALA A 838 -23.18 1.82 -24.97
C ALA A 838 -24.07 1.99 -23.73
N GLU A 839 -24.89 3.04 -23.68
CA GLU A 839 -25.91 3.26 -22.66
C GLU A 839 -27.01 2.19 -22.72
N SER A 840 -27.56 1.89 -23.91
CA SER A 840 -28.57 0.82 -24.03
C SER A 840 -28.02 -0.56 -23.65
N GLU A 841 -26.74 -0.83 -23.91
CA GLU A 841 -26.05 -2.00 -23.39
C GLU A 841 -25.85 -1.95 -21.87
N ALA A 842 -25.49 -0.81 -21.29
CA ALA A 842 -25.32 -0.67 -19.84
C ALA A 842 -26.66 -0.85 -19.11
N TYR A 843 -27.74 -0.26 -19.63
CA TYR A 843 -29.11 -0.50 -19.15
C TYR A 843 -29.51 -1.97 -19.36
N GLY A 844 -29.22 -2.58 -20.52
CA GLY A 844 -29.49 -4.00 -20.78
C GLY A 844 -28.74 -4.95 -19.85
N ARG A 845 -27.48 -4.63 -19.49
CA ARG A 845 -26.69 -5.35 -18.47
C ARG A 845 -27.32 -5.18 -17.08
N ARG A 846 -27.75 -3.96 -16.73
CA ARG A 846 -28.40 -3.67 -15.44
C ARG A 846 -29.78 -4.32 -15.29
N VAL A 847 -30.58 -4.37 -16.35
CA VAL A 847 -31.85 -5.12 -16.40
C VAL A 847 -31.57 -6.60 -16.16
N ARG A 848 -30.64 -7.23 -16.91
CA ARG A 848 -30.26 -8.63 -16.68
C ARG A 848 -29.75 -8.91 -15.26
N GLN A 849 -29.04 -7.97 -14.63
CA GLN A 849 -28.61 -8.09 -13.23
C GLN A 849 -29.79 -8.03 -12.25
N LEU A 850 -30.75 -7.12 -12.48
CA LEU A 850 -31.97 -7.03 -11.69
C LEU A 850 -32.87 -8.25 -11.89
N ASP A 851 -33.00 -8.76 -13.12
CA ASP A 851 -33.71 -10.00 -13.43
C ASP A 851 -33.07 -11.20 -12.72
N GLN A 852 -31.73 -11.29 -12.69
CA GLN A 852 -31.02 -12.35 -11.95
C GLN A 852 -31.19 -12.21 -10.43
N GLN A 853 -31.23 -10.99 -9.89
CA GLN A 853 -31.51 -10.75 -8.47
C GLN A 853 -32.96 -11.12 -8.13
N LEU A 854 -33.91 -10.78 -8.99
CA LEU A 854 -35.33 -11.11 -8.85
C LEU A 854 -35.58 -12.62 -9.00
N GLN A 855 -34.91 -13.30 -9.92
CA GLN A 855 -34.95 -14.76 -10.05
C GLN A 855 -34.38 -15.47 -8.80
N LYS A 856 -33.30 -14.95 -8.21
CA LYS A 856 -32.76 -15.46 -6.93
C LYS A 856 -33.75 -15.25 -5.78
N ALA A 857 -34.27 -14.03 -5.61
CA ALA A 857 -35.24 -13.73 -4.56
C ALA A 857 -36.56 -14.53 -4.71
N LEU A 858 -37.01 -14.81 -5.94
CA LEU A 858 -38.14 -15.72 -6.19
C LEU A 858 -37.78 -17.18 -5.88
N GLY A 859 -36.56 -17.63 -6.21
CA GLY A 859 -36.05 -18.95 -5.88
C GLY A 859 -35.83 -19.18 -4.37
N GLU A 860 -35.56 -18.12 -3.62
CA GLU A 860 -35.49 -18.10 -2.15
C GLU A 860 -36.89 -18.04 -1.51
N LEU A 861 -37.86 -17.41 -2.18
CA LEU A 861 -39.25 -17.30 -1.70
C LEU A 861 -39.97 -18.67 -1.69
N ASP A 862 -39.69 -19.57 -2.62
CA ASP A 862 -40.35 -20.88 -2.71
C ASP A 862 -40.02 -21.86 -1.57
N PRO A 863 -38.75 -22.09 -1.15
CA PRO A 863 -38.47 -22.87 0.06
C PRO A 863 -39.06 -22.20 1.32
N LEU A 864 -39.05 -20.87 1.42
CA LEU A 864 -39.70 -20.14 2.53
C LEU A 864 -41.23 -20.33 2.54
N LYS A 865 -41.89 -20.43 1.38
CA LYS A 865 -43.32 -20.83 1.31
C LYS A 865 -43.53 -22.28 1.78
N VAL A 866 -42.61 -23.19 1.45
CA VAL A 866 -42.67 -24.60 1.90
C VAL A 866 -42.47 -24.68 3.41
N GLU A 867 -41.49 -23.98 3.98
CA GLU A 867 -41.28 -23.89 5.44
C GLU A 867 -42.47 -23.23 6.16
N LEU A 868 -43.09 -22.21 5.56
CA LEU A 868 -44.34 -21.62 6.07
C LEU A 868 -45.52 -22.60 5.99
N ALA A 869 -45.54 -23.50 5.00
CA ALA A 869 -46.57 -24.53 4.85
C ALA A 869 -46.36 -25.70 5.83
N THR A 870 -45.13 -26.17 6.02
CA THR A 870 -44.82 -27.24 6.99
C THR A 870 -45.03 -26.76 8.41
N SER A 871 -44.54 -25.57 8.78
CA SER A 871 -44.77 -24.99 10.12
C SER A 871 -46.26 -24.74 10.41
N LYS A 872 -47.06 -24.34 9.41
CA LYS A 872 -48.53 -24.28 9.56
C LYS A 872 -49.17 -25.65 9.69
N ALA A 873 -48.70 -26.67 8.97
CA ALA A 873 -49.19 -28.04 9.12
C ALA A 873 -48.81 -28.63 10.49
N GLU A 874 -47.62 -28.34 11.00
CA GLU A 874 -47.21 -28.70 12.36
C GLU A 874 -48.04 -27.98 13.43
N LEU A 875 -48.34 -26.69 13.25
CA LEU A 875 -49.23 -25.96 14.15
C LEU A 875 -50.64 -26.55 14.14
N ALA A 876 -51.23 -26.81 12.96
CA ALA A 876 -52.53 -27.45 12.85
C ALA A 876 -52.55 -28.86 13.48
N ALA A 877 -51.51 -29.67 13.26
CA ALA A 877 -51.38 -30.97 13.91
C ALA A 877 -51.24 -30.86 15.43
N ARG A 878 -50.50 -29.87 15.95
CA ARG A 878 -50.42 -29.61 17.40
C ARG A 878 -51.75 -29.11 17.96
N GLU A 879 -52.47 -28.25 17.26
CA GLU A 879 -53.83 -27.84 17.65
C GLU A 879 -54.80 -29.03 17.68
N ASP A 880 -54.74 -29.94 16.70
CA ASP A 880 -55.58 -31.13 16.67
C ASP A 880 -55.17 -32.14 17.76
N HIS A 881 -53.89 -32.28 18.07
CA HIS A 881 -53.43 -33.01 19.25
C HIS A 881 -53.94 -32.37 20.56
N VAL A 882 -53.95 -31.04 20.67
CA VAL A 882 -54.55 -30.34 21.82
C VAL A 882 -56.05 -30.60 21.89
N LYS A 883 -56.80 -30.49 20.79
CA LYS A 883 -58.25 -30.80 20.75
C LYS A 883 -58.54 -32.26 21.12
N VAL A 884 -57.69 -33.21 20.73
CA VAL A 884 -57.80 -34.62 21.13
C VAL A 884 -57.52 -34.79 22.64
N LEU A 885 -56.47 -34.17 23.17
CA LEU A 885 -56.17 -34.19 24.61
C LEU A 885 -57.26 -33.49 25.43
N GLU A 886 -57.79 -32.37 24.97
CA GLU A 886 -58.94 -31.67 25.58
C GLU A 886 -60.16 -32.60 25.59
N ALA A 887 -60.54 -33.18 24.45
CA ALA A 887 -61.64 -34.14 24.34
C ALA A 887 -61.41 -35.40 25.19
N GLU A 888 -60.16 -35.84 25.39
CA GLU A 888 -59.84 -36.90 26.35
C GLU A 888 -60.00 -36.42 27.79
N THR A 889 -59.51 -35.24 28.16
CA THR A 889 -59.76 -34.69 29.50
C THR A 889 -61.24 -34.46 29.77
N ASP A 890 -62.04 -34.10 28.76
CA ASP A 890 -63.49 -33.96 28.88
C ASP A 890 -64.20 -35.31 28.90
N ARG A 891 -63.73 -36.34 28.20
CA ARG A 891 -64.19 -37.73 28.40
C ARG A 891 -63.84 -38.25 29.79
N TRP A 892 -62.67 -37.92 30.33
CA TRP A 892 -62.26 -38.28 31.69
C TRP A 892 -63.07 -37.50 32.75
N ARG A 893 -63.30 -36.20 32.55
CA ARG A 893 -64.20 -35.36 33.38
C ARG A 893 -65.62 -35.92 33.33
N ALA A 894 -66.17 -36.19 32.14
CA ALA A 894 -67.50 -36.74 31.94
C ALA A 894 -67.65 -38.14 32.54
N ARG A 895 -66.63 -39.01 32.42
CA ARG A 895 -66.62 -40.33 33.07
C ARG A 895 -66.52 -40.19 34.59
N ASN A 896 -65.76 -39.24 35.11
CA ASN A 896 -65.65 -38.98 36.54
C ASN A 896 -66.95 -38.37 37.10
N THR A 897 -67.58 -37.43 36.39
CA THR A 897 -68.91 -36.91 36.77
C THR A 897 -70.00 -37.96 36.62
N GLN A 898 -69.94 -38.83 35.61
CA GLN A 898 -70.88 -39.97 35.46
C GLN A 898 -70.69 -41.02 36.56
N LEU A 899 -69.46 -41.31 36.96
CA LEU A 899 -69.20 -42.13 38.16
C LEU A 899 -69.74 -41.42 39.41
N LEU A 900 -69.49 -40.11 39.56
CA LEU A 900 -70.01 -39.32 40.68
C LEU A 900 -71.54 -39.20 40.70
N THR A 901 -72.25 -39.30 39.57
CA THR A 901 -73.72 -39.37 39.55
C THR A 901 -74.23 -40.79 39.77
N GLN A 902 -73.60 -41.81 39.18
CA GLN A 902 -73.93 -43.22 39.44
C GLN A 902 -73.70 -43.62 40.91
N TYR A 903 -72.71 -43.03 41.59
CA TYR A 903 -72.51 -43.16 43.04
C TYR A 903 -73.31 -42.15 43.89
N LYS A 904 -74.21 -41.34 43.31
CA LYS A 904 -75.09 -40.40 44.03
C LYS A 904 -76.57 -40.51 43.70
N GLN A 905 -76.95 -41.40 42.77
CA GLN A 905 -78.34 -41.74 42.48
C GLN A 905 -78.72 -43.02 43.22
N VAL A 906 -79.06 -42.87 44.50
CA VAL A 906 -80.12 -43.70 45.11
C VAL A 906 -81.44 -43.12 44.64
N ASP A 907 -82.39 -43.96 44.22
CA ASP A 907 -83.54 -43.47 43.48
C ASP A 907 -84.44 -42.52 44.29
N PRO A 908 -84.82 -41.35 43.73
CA PRO A 908 -85.53 -40.33 44.48
C PRO A 908 -86.98 -40.68 44.82
N GLU A 909 -87.55 -41.73 44.20
CA GLU A 909 -88.87 -42.26 44.58
C GLU A 909 -88.78 -43.19 45.78
N GLU A 910 -87.79 -44.09 45.85
CA GLU A 910 -87.50 -44.88 47.06
C GLU A 910 -87.19 -43.96 48.26
N LEU A 911 -86.47 -42.86 48.02
CA LEU A 911 -86.17 -41.85 49.04
C LEU A 911 -87.37 -40.93 49.38
N ARG A 912 -88.52 -41.07 48.70
CA ARG A 912 -89.80 -40.44 49.07
C ARG A 912 -90.73 -41.41 49.77
N THR A 913 -90.90 -42.63 49.27
CA THR A 913 -91.68 -43.67 49.98
C THR A 913 -91.10 -43.93 51.37
N ALA A 914 -89.77 -44.13 51.47
CA ALA A 914 -89.10 -44.28 52.76
C ALA A 914 -89.18 -43.03 53.67
N LYS A 915 -89.49 -41.84 53.14
CA LYS A 915 -89.76 -40.64 53.96
C LYS A 915 -91.19 -40.59 54.47
N GLU A 916 -92.17 -40.93 53.64
CA GLU A 916 -93.59 -40.97 54.03
C GLU A 916 -93.84 -42.12 55.02
N GLU A 917 -93.19 -43.26 54.83
CA GLU A 917 -93.09 -44.35 55.82
C GLU A 917 -92.34 -43.89 57.09
N SER A 918 -91.26 -43.12 56.97
CA SER A 918 -90.55 -42.58 58.13
C SER A 918 -91.38 -41.58 58.93
N GLU A 919 -92.20 -40.73 58.32
CA GLU A 919 -93.03 -39.74 59.02
C GLU A 919 -94.27 -40.38 59.64
N THR A 920 -94.91 -41.35 58.98
CA THR A 920 -95.99 -42.15 59.60
C THR A 920 -95.46 -42.99 60.77
N ALA A 921 -94.29 -43.62 60.64
CA ALA A 921 -93.63 -44.33 61.73
C ALA A 921 -93.21 -43.37 62.88
N LYS A 922 -92.74 -42.15 62.58
CA LYS A 922 -92.46 -41.13 63.60
C LYS A 922 -93.71 -40.73 64.38
N GLY A 923 -94.84 -40.50 63.70
CA GLY A 923 -96.11 -40.19 64.37
C GLY A 923 -96.55 -41.29 65.34
N GLN A 924 -96.39 -42.56 64.95
CA GLN A 924 -96.65 -43.70 65.84
C GLN A 924 -95.63 -43.78 67.00
N LEU A 925 -94.34 -43.57 66.73
CA LEU A 925 -93.29 -43.53 67.76
C LEU A 925 -93.44 -42.35 68.73
N GLU A 926 -94.00 -41.22 68.31
CA GLU A 926 -94.28 -40.08 69.18
C GLU A 926 -95.50 -40.32 70.06
N ALA A 927 -96.58 -40.89 69.52
CA ALA A 927 -97.71 -41.37 70.33
C ALA A 927 -97.24 -42.37 71.40
N ILE A 928 -96.49 -43.40 70.99
CA ILE A 928 -95.90 -44.41 71.89
C ILE A 928 -94.92 -43.77 72.88
N ARG A 929 -94.14 -42.73 72.50
CA ARG A 929 -93.31 -41.96 73.44
C ARG A 929 -94.14 -41.24 74.51
N THR A 930 -95.29 -40.66 74.17
CA THR A 930 -96.13 -40.01 75.20
C THR A 930 -96.72 -41.01 76.20
N GLU A 931 -96.96 -42.25 75.80
CA GLU A 931 -97.38 -43.33 76.71
C GLU A 931 -96.19 -43.91 77.49
N PHE A 932 -95.06 -44.13 76.82
CA PHE A 932 -93.81 -44.56 77.45
C PHE A 932 -93.35 -43.57 78.53
N ASN A 933 -93.42 -42.26 78.29
CA ASN A 933 -93.06 -41.25 79.29
C ASN A 933 -93.97 -41.30 80.53
N LYS A 934 -95.28 -41.52 80.35
CA LYS A 934 -96.23 -41.72 81.47
C LYS A 934 -95.91 -42.99 82.26
N LEU A 935 -95.52 -44.07 81.57
CA LEU A 935 -95.05 -45.32 82.18
C LEU A 935 -93.65 -45.17 82.83
N GLN A 936 -92.80 -44.29 82.31
CA GLN A 936 -91.47 -44.02 82.86
C GLN A 936 -91.56 -43.17 84.12
N GLU A 937 -92.52 -42.24 84.21
CA GLU A 937 -92.86 -41.53 85.44
C GLU A 937 -93.40 -42.46 86.53
N SER A 938 -94.33 -43.38 86.19
CA SER A 938 -94.87 -44.33 87.17
C SER A 938 -93.81 -45.33 87.62
N LYS A 939 -92.97 -45.82 86.70
CA LYS A 939 -91.76 -46.60 87.02
C LYS A 939 -90.78 -45.83 87.91
N GLY A 940 -90.55 -44.54 87.65
CA GLY A 940 -89.68 -43.68 88.46
C GLY A 940 -90.19 -43.54 89.90
N LYS A 941 -91.49 -43.32 90.08
CA LYS A 941 -92.15 -43.26 91.40
C LYS A 941 -92.05 -44.61 92.14
N LEU A 942 -92.14 -45.74 91.43
CA LEU A 942 -91.98 -47.09 92.00
C LEU A 942 -90.51 -47.47 92.29
N GLU A 943 -89.56 -47.00 91.49
CA GLU A 943 -88.12 -47.16 91.76
C GLU A 943 -87.67 -46.34 92.97
N GLN A 944 -88.25 -45.17 93.21
CA GLN A 944 -87.95 -44.34 94.38
C GLN A 944 -88.39 -45.02 95.69
N THR A 945 -89.59 -45.64 95.73
CA THR A 945 -90.02 -46.41 96.90
C THR A 945 -89.18 -47.66 97.12
N PHE A 946 -88.79 -48.37 96.05
CA PHE A 946 -87.85 -49.50 96.14
C PHE A 946 -86.46 -49.08 96.66
N LYS A 947 -85.93 -47.93 96.21
CA LYS A 947 -84.64 -47.40 96.67
C LYS A 947 -84.69 -47.01 98.15
N ALA A 948 -85.76 -46.34 98.60
CA ALA A 948 -85.96 -45.99 100.01
C ALA A 948 -86.11 -47.21 100.93
N LEU A 949 -86.79 -48.28 100.48
CA LEU A 949 -86.90 -49.53 101.24
C LEU A 949 -85.55 -50.28 101.30
N ARG A 950 -84.75 -50.19 100.23
CA ARG A 950 -83.41 -50.80 100.15
C ARG A 950 -82.36 -50.09 101.02
N THR A 951 -82.39 -48.76 101.13
CA THR A 951 -81.51 -48.07 102.10
C THR A 951 -81.91 -48.40 103.53
N GLN A 952 -83.21 -48.39 103.85
CA GLN A 952 -83.69 -48.69 105.21
C GLN A 952 -83.38 -50.14 105.66
N SER A 953 -83.21 -51.10 104.74
CA SER A 953 -82.76 -52.46 105.09
C SER A 953 -81.24 -52.56 105.25
N MET A 954 -80.45 -51.85 104.46
CA MET A 954 -78.99 -51.76 104.63
C MET A 954 -78.61 -51.11 105.96
N ASP A 955 -79.23 -49.96 106.32
CA ASP A 955 -79.02 -49.26 107.59
C ASP A 955 -79.25 -50.15 108.82
N LYS A 956 -80.19 -51.10 108.72
CA LYS A 956 -80.51 -52.06 109.79
C LYS A 956 -79.44 -53.16 109.89
N LEU A 957 -78.95 -53.66 108.76
CA LEU A 957 -77.88 -54.66 108.72
C LEU A 957 -76.55 -54.12 109.22
N GLU A 958 -76.21 -52.86 108.92
CA GLU A 958 -74.98 -52.22 109.41
C GLU A 958 -75.05 -51.93 110.93
N LYS A 959 -76.22 -51.52 111.43
CA LYS A 959 -76.45 -51.38 112.88
C LYS A 959 -76.38 -52.73 113.61
N GLN A 960 -76.90 -53.82 113.02
CA GLN A 960 -76.75 -55.16 113.57
C GLN A 960 -75.29 -55.66 113.54
N ARG A 961 -74.55 -55.42 112.46
CA ARG A 961 -73.10 -55.75 112.38
C ARG A 961 -72.29 -55.01 113.44
N THR A 962 -72.51 -53.71 113.61
CA THR A 962 -71.78 -52.89 114.62
C THR A 962 -72.19 -53.19 116.08
N THR A 963 -73.31 -53.88 116.32
CA THR A 963 -73.60 -54.48 117.64
C THR A 963 -72.93 -55.83 117.85
N ILE A 964 -72.70 -56.62 116.79
CA ILE A 964 -72.02 -57.92 116.89
C ILE A 964 -70.53 -57.72 117.21
N THR A 965 -69.83 -56.83 116.48
CA THR A 965 -68.38 -56.61 116.69
C THR A 965 -68.06 -56.16 118.12
N LYS A 966 -68.91 -55.32 118.72
CA LYS A 966 -68.74 -54.87 120.12
C LYS A 966 -68.90 -56.01 121.12
N LEU A 967 -69.86 -56.91 120.89
CA LEU A 967 -70.03 -58.09 121.73
C LEU A 967 -68.89 -59.11 121.55
N GLU A 968 -68.19 -59.11 120.42
CA GLU A 968 -66.97 -59.89 120.20
C GLU A 968 -65.76 -59.24 120.94
N GLU A 969 -65.65 -57.91 120.92
CA GLU A 969 -64.65 -57.13 121.67
C GLU A 969 -64.80 -57.30 123.20
N ASP A 970 -66.02 -57.16 123.73
CA ASP A 970 -66.32 -57.29 125.17
C ASP A 970 -66.00 -58.70 125.71
N ASN A 971 -66.31 -59.75 124.94
CA ASN A 971 -65.93 -61.12 125.29
C ASN A 971 -64.40 -61.32 125.28
N GLY A 972 -63.68 -60.65 124.38
CA GLY A 972 -62.21 -60.63 124.36
C GLY A 972 -61.62 -60.05 125.65
N GLN A 973 -62.18 -58.94 126.15
CA GLN A 973 -61.72 -58.28 127.37
C GLN A 973 -61.94 -59.16 128.61
N LEU A 974 -63.15 -59.72 128.78
CA LEU A 974 -63.47 -60.62 129.90
C LEU A 974 -62.63 -61.91 129.89
N SER A 975 -62.41 -62.50 128.71
CA SER A 975 -61.59 -63.72 128.54
C SER A 975 -60.09 -63.46 128.78
N GLY A 976 -59.61 -62.26 128.43
CA GLY A 976 -58.19 -61.94 128.43
C GLY A 976 -57.58 -61.91 129.83
N ARG A 977 -58.16 -61.11 130.74
CA ARG A 977 -57.41 -60.59 131.90
C ARG A 977 -57.97 -60.94 133.28
N ILE A 978 -58.90 -61.91 133.30
CA ILE A 978 -58.98 -62.98 134.32
C ILE A 978 -57.60 -63.65 134.55
N LYS A 979 -56.66 -63.51 133.61
CA LYS A 979 -55.29 -64.03 133.68
C LYS A 979 -54.22 -63.03 134.15
N GLU A 980 -54.52 -61.73 134.34
CA GLU A 980 -53.43 -60.74 134.43
C GLU A 980 -52.82 -60.58 135.82
N LEU A 981 -53.64 -60.30 136.84
CA LEU A 981 -53.16 -59.99 138.20
C LEU A 981 -53.99 -60.80 139.20
N GLU A 982 -53.43 -61.75 139.97
CA GLU A 982 -52.16 -61.76 140.72
C GLU A 982 -52.10 -60.73 141.86
N ALA A 983 -51.00 -60.78 142.62
CA ALA A 983 -50.61 -59.78 143.62
C ALA A 983 -51.51 -59.58 144.85
N SER A 984 -52.36 -60.56 145.24
CA SER A 984 -52.73 -60.71 146.65
C SER A 984 -52.90 -62.16 147.12
N ALA A 985 -51.91 -62.64 147.85
CA ALA A 985 -51.97 -63.80 148.73
C ALA A 985 -50.94 -63.60 149.87
N PRO A 986 -51.14 -64.15 151.10
CA PRO A 986 -52.39 -64.64 151.70
C PRO A 986 -52.63 -64.09 153.13
N VAL A 987 -53.77 -63.42 153.37
CA VAL A 987 -54.36 -63.28 154.73
C VAL A 987 -55.90 -63.32 154.61
N ALA A 988 -56.55 -64.15 155.44
CA ALA A 988 -57.99 -64.26 155.72
C ALA A 988 -58.98 -64.37 154.51
N PRO A 989 -59.72 -65.49 154.31
CA PRO A 989 -59.78 -66.05 152.96
C PRO A 989 -61.15 -66.53 152.41
N ALA A 990 -61.34 -66.36 151.09
CA ALA A 990 -62.14 -67.23 150.21
C ALA A 990 -63.67 -67.32 150.49
N PRO A 991 -64.46 -68.15 149.76
CA PRO A 991 -64.73 -67.96 148.34
C PRO A 991 -66.24 -67.92 148.01
N ALA A 992 -66.69 -66.98 147.17
CA ALA A 992 -68.10 -66.93 146.71
C ALA A 992 -68.27 -66.53 145.22
N GLU A 993 -67.62 -65.45 144.79
CA GLU A 993 -67.90 -64.75 143.52
C GLU A 993 -67.62 -65.60 142.27
N LEU A 994 -66.62 -66.48 142.33
CA LEU A 994 -66.25 -67.44 141.27
C LEU A 994 -67.39 -68.39 140.82
N SER A 995 -68.47 -68.51 141.60
CA SER A 995 -69.61 -69.37 141.29
C SER A 995 -70.69 -68.70 140.42
N ALA A 996 -70.87 -67.38 140.52
CA ALA A 996 -71.92 -66.65 139.83
C ALA A 996 -71.62 -66.46 138.34
N LEU A 997 -70.41 -65.98 138.02
CA LEU A 997 -69.95 -65.72 136.64
C LEU A 997 -70.00 -66.97 135.73
N ARG A 998 -69.91 -68.17 136.31
CA ARG A 998 -70.04 -69.44 135.57
C ARG A 998 -71.46 -69.73 135.07
N ARG A 999 -72.50 -69.08 135.60
CA ARG A 999 -73.90 -69.26 135.13
C ARG A 999 -74.25 -68.36 133.95
N GLU A 1000 -73.80 -67.11 133.94
CA GLU A 1000 -74.11 -66.18 132.84
C GLU A 1000 -73.44 -66.60 131.51
N LEU A 1001 -72.21 -67.13 131.59
CA LEU A 1001 -71.47 -67.68 130.45
C LEU A 1001 -72.27 -68.76 129.70
N ALA A 1002 -73.02 -69.59 130.42
CA ALA A 1002 -73.80 -70.67 129.83
C ALA A 1002 -74.98 -70.14 129.00
N GLN A 1003 -75.71 -69.13 129.50
CA GLN A 1003 -76.91 -68.63 128.83
C GLN A 1003 -76.58 -67.92 127.50
N LYS A 1004 -75.56 -67.04 127.47
CA LYS A 1004 -75.17 -66.34 126.24
C LYS A 1004 -74.64 -67.27 125.14
N SER A 1005 -74.15 -68.47 125.49
CA SER A 1005 -73.72 -69.46 124.49
C SER A 1005 -74.87 -70.01 123.63
N GLN A 1006 -76.10 -69.98 124.15
CA GLN A 1006 -77.26 -70.63 123.53
C GLN A 1006 -77.96 -69.73 122.50
N GLU A 1007 -77.95 -68.41 122.69
CA GLU A 1007 -78.53 -67.43 121.76
C GLU A 1007 -77.72 -67.27 120.47
N LEU A 1008 -76.40 -67.47 120.52
CA LEU A 1008 -75.52 -67.36 119.35
C LEU A 1008 -75.78 -68.45 118.29
N MET A 1009 -76.40 -69.57 118.68
CA MET A 1009 -76.76 -70.67 117.78
C MET A 1009 -78.01 -70.39 116.94
N THR A 1010 -79.00 -69.67 117.47
CA THR A 1010 -80.24 -69.37 116.72
C THR A 1010 -79.99 -68.34 115.61
N ALA A 1011 -79.14 -67.35 115.87
CA ALA A 1011 -78.73 -66.35 114.88
C ALA A 1011 -78.09 -66.96 113.61
N LYS A 1012 -77.31 -68.03 113.76
CA LYS A 1012 -76.59 -68.68 112.63
C LYS A 1012 -77.52 -69.38 111.64
N GLN A 1013 -78.67 -69.89 112.09
CA GLN A 1013 -79.60 -70.62 111.20
C GLN A 1013 -80.35 -69.70 110.23
N ALA A 1014 -80.50 -68.41 110.56
CA ALA A 1014 -81.21 -67.45 109.70
C ALA A 1014 -80.41 -67.05 108.43
N VAL A 1015 -79.07 -67.13 108.47
CA VAL A 1015 -78.20 -66.65 107.38
C VAL A 1015 -78.25 -67.59 106.16
N ALA A 1016 -78.25 -68.91 106.39
CA ALA A 1016 -78.22 -69.93 105.33
C ALA A 1016 -79.43 -69.86 104.37
N ALA A 1017 -80.57 -69.29 104.82
CA ALA A 1017 -81.76 -69.12 103.99
C ALA A 1017 -81.63 -68.01 102.92
N ALA A 1018 -80.63 -67.11 103.02
CA ALA A 1018 -80.43 -66.01 102.09
C ALA A 1018 -79.61 -66.40 100.85
N GLU A 1019 -78.61 -67.26 101.02
CA GLU A 1019 -77.59 -67.57 100.00
C GLU A 1019 -78.17 -68.33 98.80
N ALA A 1020 -79.18 -69.18 99.03
CA ALA A 1020 -79.85 -69.97 97.99
C ALA A 1020 -80.47 -69.14 96.85
N LYS A 1021 -80.80 -67.86 97.08
CA LYS A 1021 -81.43 -66.98 96.07
C LYS A 1021 -80.46 -66.35 95.06
N ILE A 1022 -79.15 -66.57 95.20
CA ILE A 1022 -78.14 -65.93 94.33
C ILE A 1022 -77.76 -66.83 93.13
N ALA A 1023 -77.90 -68.16 93.26
CA ALA A 1023 -77.38 -69.13 92.29
C ALA A 1023 -78.13 -69.19 90.95
N GLU A 1024 -79.41 -68.82 90.88
CA GLU A 1024 -80.21 -68.94 89.64
C GLU A 1024 -79.88 -67.88 88.58
N LEU A 1025 -79.41 -66.70 89.00
CA LEU A 1025 -79.23 -65.53 88.12
C LEU A 1025 -77.97 -65.58 87.23
N GLN A 1026 -77.08 -66.56 87.41
CA GLN A 1026 -75.79 -66.61 86.68
C GLN A 1026 -75.84 -67.39 85.35
N LYS A 1027 -76.94 -68.07 85.00
CA LYS A 1027 -76.97 -69.01 83.85
C LYS A 1027 -77.27 -68.39 82.48
N THR A 1028 -77.65 -67.13 82.38
CA THR A 1028 -78.22 -66.53 81.15
C THR A 1028 -77.24 -65.67 80.32
N SER A 1029 -75.96 -65.59 80.69
CA SER A 1029 -75.07 -64.51 80.20
C SER A 1029 -74.10 -64.84 79.05
N ASN A 1030 -74.02 -66.09 78.57
CA ASN A 1030 -72.77 -66.61 77.96
C ASN A 1030 -72.75 -66.83 76.43
N ASN A 1031 -73.66 -66.24 75.64
CA ASN A 1031 -73.96 -66.75 74.28
C ASN A 1031 -73.84 -65.76 73.11
N SER A 1032 -72.92 -64.78 73.16
CA SER A 1032 -72.88 -63.63 72.23
C SER A 1032 -71.73 -63.58 71.19
N ASP A 1033 -70.56 -64.20 71.43
CA ASP A 1033 -69.33 -63.79 70.73
C ASP A 1033 -68.71 -64.88 69.82
N ARG A 1034 -68.92 -64.77 68.50
CA ARG A 1034 -68.20 -65.42 67.36
C ARG A 1034 -68.93 -65.10 66.03
N MET A 1035 -68.31 -64.86 64.85
CA MET A 1035 -66.93 -65.08 64.35
C MET A 1035 -66.45 -63.94 63.41
N ASP A 1036 -65.14 -63.95 63.10
CA ASP A 1036 -64.39 -63.09 62.14
C ASP A 1036 -63.45 -63.98 61.26
N VAL A 1037 -62.56 -63.37 60.43
CA VAL A 1037 -61.33 -63.95 59.77
C VAL A 1037 -61.59 -64.65 58.39
N ASP A 1038 -60.74 -64.64 57.33
CA ASP A 1038 -59.27 -64.50 57.06
C ASP A 1038 -59.03 -63.83 55.65
N SER A 1039 -57.86 -63.60 54.99
CA SER A 1039 -56.39 -63.75 55.25
C SER A 1039 -55.51 -62.90 54.29
N GLN A 1040 -54.17 -62.97 54.38
CA GLN A 1040 -53.14 -62.27 53.55
C GLN A 1040 -51.78 -63.03 53.52
N ALA A 1041 -50.78 -62.83 52.64
CA ALA A 1041 -50.64 -62.30 51.25
C ALA A 1041 -49.14 -62.44 50.78
N LEU A 1042 -48.80 -62.11 49.51
CA LEU A 1042 -47.41 -61.89 48.98
C LEU A 1042 -46.48 -63.16 48.97
N PRO A 1043 -45.18 -63.19 48.52
CA PRO A 1043 -44.16 -62.11 48.32
C PRO A 1043 -43.08 -62.17 47.17
N GLU A 1044 -42.41 -61.02 46.97
CA GLU A 1044 -40.96 -60.69 46.67
C GLU A 1044 -40.07 -61.29 45.51
N THR A 1045 -38.81 -60.80 45.42
CA THR A 1045 -37.84 -60.73 44.27
C THR A 1045 -36.64 -61.71 44.35
N PRO A 1046 -35.71 -61.79 43.34
CA PRO A 1046 -34.28 -61.40 43.59
C PRO A 1046 -33.43 -60.95 42.33
N LYS A 1047 -32.10 -61.27 42.28
CA LYS A 1047 -30.95 -60.60 41.57
C LYS A 1047 -30.22 -61.43 40.46
N ALA A 1048 -29.22 -60.81 39.78
CA ALA A 1048 -28.32 -61.31 38.69
C ALA A 1048 -27.16 -62.26 39.15
N PRO A 1049 -26.11 -62.72 38.38
CA PRO A 1049 -25.38 -62.24 37.14
C PRO A 1049 -25.15 -63.38 36.07
N PRO A 1050 -24.03 -63.63 35.29
CA PRO A 1050 -22.77 -62.89 34.89
C PRO A 1050 -22.20 -63.03 33.42
N SER A 1051 -21.12 -62.27 33.11
CA SER A 1051 -19.89 -62.53 32.27
C SER A 1051 -19.85 -63.08 30.80
N THR A 1052 -19.47 -62.20 29.84
CA THR A 1052 -18.32 -62.16 28.84
C THR A 1052 -17.65 -63.43 28.24
N PRO A 1053 -16.91 -63.41 27.06
CA PRO A 1053 -16.29 -62.26 26.32
C PRO A 1053 -16.37 -62.24 24.74
N ALA A 1054 -15.58 -61.34 24.07
CA ALA A 1054 -15.29 -61.11 22.61
C ALA A 1054 -16.21 -60.08 21.87
N ALA A 1055 -15.74 -58.90 21.35
CA ALA A 1055 -14.85 -58.54 20.21
C ALA A 1055 -15.63 -58.40 18.85
N VAL A 1056 -15.53 -57.35 17.99
CA VAL A 1056 -14.53 -56.26 17.72
C VAL A 1056 -15.23 -54.89 17.42
N ALA A 1057 -14.47 -53.77 17.45
CA ALA A 1057 -14.87 -52.35 17.23
C ALA A 1057 -15.23 -51.96 15.76
N GLY A 1058 -15.73 -50.76 15.38
CA GLY A 1058 -15.98 -49.46 16.06
C GLY A 1058 -15.31 -48.27 15.31
N PRO A 1059 -15.39 -46.99 15.74
CA PRO A 1059 -16.16 -46.37 16.85
C PRO A 1059 -16.99 -45.12 16.41
N SER A 1060 -17.51 -44.35 17.39
CA SER A 1060 -18.44 -43.21 17.21
C SER A 1060 -17.92 -41.86 17.78
N SER A 1061 -18.80 -40.84 17.81
CA SER A 1061 -18.57 -39.50 18.38
C SER A 1061 -18.20 -39.48 19.87
N GLY A 1062 -17.59 -38.38 20.34
CA GLY A 1062 -17.30 -38.18 21.76
C GLY A 1062 -17.03 -36.73 22.20
N ALA A 1063 -17.65 -36.36 23.33
CA ALA A 1063 -17.20 -35.38 24.30
C ALA A 1063 -17.63 -35.93 25.68
N THR A 1064 -16.79 -35.95 26.72
CA THR A 1064 -16.70 -34.84 27.67
C THR A 1064 -15.59 -35.06 28.72
N ALA A 1065 -15.07 -33.95 29.26
CA ALA A 1065 -14.52 -33.74 30.61
C ALA A 1065 -13.39 -34.65 31.19
N ALA A 1066 -12.20 -34.05 31.38
CA ALA A 1066 -11.34 -34.30 32.54
C ALA A 1066 -10.41 -33.09 32.88
N THR A 1067 -10.87 -32.26 33.82
CA THR A 1067 -10.11 -31.56 34.89
C THR A 1067 -8.80 -30.79 34.62
N ALA A 1068 -8.77 -29.54 35.12
CA ALA A 1068 -7.64 -28.76 35.70
C ALA A 1068 -7.21 -27.43 35.01
N ALA A 1069 -7.01 -26.43 35.87
CA ALA A 1069 -6.16 -25.22 35.75
C ALA A 1069 -6.55 -24.04 34.81
N GLN A 1070 -6.26 -22.84 35.34
CA GLN A 1070 -6.19 -21.51 34.69
C GLN A 1070 -4.70 -21.21 34.32
N PRO A 1071 -4.25 -19.99 33.94
CA PRO A 1071 -4.88 -18.87 33.19
C PRO A 1071 -3.99 -18.26 32.05
N LYS A 1072 -4.62 -17.49 31.13
CA LYS A 1072 -4.01 -16.35 30.40
C LYS A 1072 -2.75 -16.65 29.52
N PRO A 1073 -1.81 -15.72 29.21
CA PRO A 1073 -1.90 -14.96 27.95
C PRO A 1073 -0.61 -14.81 27.09
N GLY A 1074 -0.78 -14.40 25.82
CA GLY A 1074 -0.03 -13.30 25.21
C GLY A 1074 1.41 -13.45 24.67
N ALA A 1075 1.56 -13.12 23.37
CA ALA A 1075 2.72 -12.47 22.72
C ALA A 1075 4.09 -13.20 22.54
N ALA A 1076 4.88 -12.66 21.59
CA ALA A 1076 6.23 -13.03 21.13
C ALA A 1076 6.39 -14.45 20.49
N THR A 1077 7.08 -14.73 19.38
CA THR A 1077 8.18 -14.12 18.55
C THR A 1077 9.55 -14.78 18.78
N ALA A 1078 10.16 -15.29 17.69
CA ALA A 1078 11.50 -15.93 17.60
C ALA A 1078 11.63 -17.28 18.35
N GLN A 1079 12.50 -18.25 18.01
CA GLN A 1079 13.41 -18.53 16.87
C GLN A 1079 13.78 -20.05 16.91
N SER A 1080 14.47 -20.75 15.99
CA SER A 1080 15.09 -20.50 14.66
C SER A 1080 15.37 -21.85 13.95
N GLN A 1081 16.01 -21.83 12.76
CA GLN A 1081 16.79 -22.93 12.12
C GLN A 1081 16.03 -24.17 11.55
N ALA A 1082 16.47 -24.81 10.46
CA ALA A 1082 17.42 -24.43 9.38
C ALA A 1082 17.33 -25.41 8.17
N THR A 1083 18.02 -25.07 7.06
CA THR A 1083 18.38 -25.93 5.90
C THR A 1083 17.24 -26.40 4.97
N SER A 1084 17.43 -26.62 3.66
CA SER A 1084 18.45 -26.17 2.67
C SER A 1084 18.02 -26.58 1.25
N ALA A 1085 18.51 -25.89 0.20
CA ALA A 1085 18.75 -26.31 -1.21
C ALA A 1085 17.81 -27.33 -1.93
N GLY A 1086 17.56 -27.27 -3.24
CA GLY A 1086 18.13 -26.46 -4.33
C GLY A 1086 17.99 -27.24 -5.65
N PRO A 1087 17.79 -26.61 -6.83
CA PRO A 1087 17.47 -27.33 -8.07
C PRO A 1087 18.71 -27.77 -8.85
N THR A 1088 18.67 -28.97 -9.46
CA THR A 1088 19.70 -29.45 -10.40
C THR A 1088 19.12 -29.79 -11.78
N ALA A 1089 19.79 -29.32 -12.82
CA ALA A 1089 19.50 -29.62 -14.23
C ALA A 1089 20.61 -30.52 -14.85
N VAL A 1090 20.66 -30.55 -16.20
CA VAL A 1090 21.82 -30.88 -17.07
C VAL A 1090 21.88 -32.30 -17.72
N ARG A 1091 22.08 -32.28 -19.06
CA ARG A 1091 22.46 -33.36 -20.02
C ARG A 1091 21.43 -34.46 -20.33
N GLY A 1092 21.36 -34.99 -21.57
CA GLY A 1092 21.96 -34.53 -22.84
C GLY A 1092 22.18 -35.63 -23.91
N ARG A 1093 22.49 -35.21 -25.15
CA ARG A 1093 22.73 -36.02 -26.40
C ARG A 1093 21.46 -36.59 -27.08
N GLY A 1094 21.36 -36.72 -28.42
CA GLY A 1094 22.18 -36.13 -29.51
C GLY A 1094 22.09 -36.85 -30.88
N ARG A 1095 22.42 -36.11 -31.97
CA ARG A 1095 22.80 -36.54 -33.37
C ARG A 1095 21.82 -37.31 -34.30
N GLY A 1096 21.82 -36.91 -35.60
CA GLY A 1096 21.31 -37.64 -36.78
C GLY A 1096 20.24 -36.86 -37.57
N VAL A 1097 20.34 -36.35 -38.83
CA VAL A 1097 21.23 -36.45 -40.03
C VAL A 1097 20.67 -37.32 -41.20
N VAL A 1098 20.61 -36.73 -42.43
CA VAL A 1098 20.02 -37.22 -43.72
C VAL A 1098 18.47 -37.43 -43.67
N ARG A 1099 17.61 -37.33 -44.70
CA ARG A 1099 17.66 -37.35 -46.20
C ARG A 1099 16.34 -36.75 -46.78
N GLY A 1100 16.20 -36.24 -48.02
CA GLY A 1100 17.19 -35.95 -49.08
C GLY A 1100 16.70 -36.07 -50.56
N ALA A 1101 15.66 -35.32 -51.00
CA ALA A 1101 15.19 -35.20 -52.40
C ALA A 1101 14.50 -33.82 -52.62
N ARG A 1102 14.69 -33.03 -53.70
CA ARG A 1102 14.28 -33.19 -55.12
C ARG A 1102 12.77 -33.45 -55.30
N GLY A 1103 12.03 -32.71 -56.13
CA GLY A 1103 12.32 -31.50 -56.93
C GLY A 1103 11.37 -31.38 -58.14
N GLY A 1104 10.92 -30.18 -58.52
CA GLY A 1104 9.98 -29.98 -59.63
C GLY A 1104 9.98 -28.54 -60.15
N VAL A 1105 9.97 -28.37 -61.48
CA VAL A 1105 10.10 -27.08 -62.18
C VAL A 1105 8.87 -26.83 -63.05
N ALA A 1106 8.34 -25.60 -62.98
CA ALA A 1106 7.44 -25.03 -63.99
C ALA A 1106 7.74 -23.53 -64.15
N VAL A 1107 7.75 -23.04 -65.39
CA VAL A 1107 8.14 -21.66 -65.75
C VAL A 1107 7.23 -21.13 -66.87
N ARG A 1108 7.04 -19.80 -66.89
CA ARG A 1108 6.25 -18.93 -67.79
C ARG A 1108 4.88 -18.51 -67.21
N GLY A 1109 4.46 -17.24 -67.31
CA GLY A 1109 5.23 -16.05 -67.70
C GLY A 1109 4.40 -14.94 -68.35
N ARG A 1110 4.85 -13.68 -68.16
CA ARG A 1110 4.22 -12.40 -68.59
C ARG A 1110 2.91 -12.07 -67.82
N GLY A 1111 2.62 -10.80 -67.48
CA GLY A 1111 3.45 -9.60 -67.50
C GLY A 1111 2.67 -8.33 -67.85
N ALA A 1112 2.50 -7.42 -66.88
CA ALA A 1112 1.97 -6.07 -67.08
C ALA A 1112 2.36 -5.12 -65.93
N ALA A 1113 2.54 -3.85 -66.28
CA ALA A 1113 2.65 -2.64 -65.44
C ALA A 1113 2.35 -1.43 -66.37
N PRO A 1114 2.27 -0.16 -65.92
CA PRO A 1114 2.27 0.38 -64.54
C PRO A 1114 1.07 1.32 -64.24
N ALA A 1115 0.87 1.66 -62.95
CA ALA A 1115 0.17 2.85 -62.41
C ALA A 1115 0.04 2.70 -60.87
N ALA A 1116 -0.14 3.72 -60.02
CA ALA A 1116 0.15 5.16 -60.02
C ALA A 1116 -0.17 5.70 -58.60
N ALA A 1117 -0.14 7.02 -58.39
CA ALA A 1117 -0.74 7.74 -57.25
C ALA A 1117 -0.22 7.45 -55.83
N SER A 1118 0.80 8.21 -55.43
CA SER A 1118 1.08 8.59 -54.04
C SER A 1118 0.01 9.52 -53.47
N ALA A 1119 -0.49 9.30 -52.25
CA ALA A 1119 -1.28 10.30 -51.51
C ALA A 1119 -1.39 10.01 -49.99
N THR A 1120 -0.51 10.57 -49.15
CA THR A 1120 -0.80 10.75 -47.71
C THR A 1120 0.07 11.84 -47.09
N SER A 1121 -0.45 13.06 -46.91
CA SER A 1121 0.23 14.13 -46.16
C SER A 1121 -0.73 15.20 -45.66
N ALA A 1122 -0.59 15.54 -44.37
CA ALA A 1122 -1.05 16.76 -43.69
C ALA A 1122 -2.56 17.12 -43.71
N ALA A 1123 -3.17 17.11 -42.52
CA ALA A 1123 -4.19 18.09 -42.09
C ALA A 1123 -4.43 18.04 -40.56
N THR A 1124 -3.55 18.64 -39.73
CA THR A 1124 -3.88 18.95 -38.32
C THR A 1124 -2.95 19.99 -37.68
N SER A 1125 -3.28 21.27 -37.83
CA SER A 1125 -2.85 22.35 -36.93
C SER A 1125 -3.69 23.61 -37.18
N GLY A 1126 -4.40 24.08 -36.17
CA GLY A 1126 -5.06 25.39 -36.16
C GLY A 1126 -4.70 26.16 -34.89
N THR A 1127 -5.14 27.42 -34.80
CA THR A 1127 -4.92 28.37 -33.69
C THR A 1127 -3.46 28.81 -33.45
N ALA A 1128 -3.13 30.06 -33.12
CA ALA A 1128 -3.96 31.27 -32.89
C ALA A 1128 -3.15 32.58 -33.09
N ALA A 1129 -3.83 33.73 -32.86
CA ALA A 1129 -3.30 35.10 -32.66
C ALA A 1129 -2.76 35.85 -33.91
N SER A 1130 -2.89 37.19 -34.04
CA SER A 1130 -3.79 38.18 -33.40
C SER A 1130 -3.76 39.50 -34.20
N GLY A 1131 -4.81 40.34 -34.15
CA GLY A 1131 -4.79 41.69 -34.76
C GLY A 1131 -6.14 42.41 -34.86
N LEU A 1132 -6.14 43.69 -34.47
CA LEU A 1132 -7.20 44.72 -34.43
C LEU A 1132 -8.08 44.80 -35.73
N ALA A 1133 -9.29 45.41 -35.78
CA ALA A 1133 -9.74 46.63 -35.09
C ALA A 1133 -11.27 46.94 -35.16
N ILE A 1134 -11.71 47.92 -34.34
CA ILE A 1134 -12.76 48.95 -34.59
C ILE A 1134 -14.28 48.58 -34.55
N SER A 1135 -14.96 49.34 -33.67
CA SER A 1135 -16.39 49.63 -33.41
C SER A 1135 -17.52 49.30 -34.42
N GLY A 1136 -18.73 49.08 -33.89
CA GLY A 1136 -20.01 49.26 -34.61
C GLY A 1136 -21.22 49.13 -33.68
N ALA A 1137 -22.17 50.09 -33.70
CA ALA A 1137 -23.19 50.24 -32.64
C ALA A 1137 -24.63 49.82 -33.02
N ALA A 1138 -25.33 49.28 -32.01
CA ALA A 1138 -26.75 49.47 -31.71
C ALA A 1138 -27.87 48.75 -32.51
N LYS A 1139 -29.06 48.79 -31.89
CA LYS A 1139 -30.44 48.57 -32.42
C LYS A 1139 -30.95 47.14 -32.71
N ARG A 1140 -31.59 46.58 -31.67
CA ARG A 1140 -33.01 46.12 -31.72
C ARG A 1140 -33.93 47.25 -32.30
N PRO A 1141 -35.21 47.04 -32.74
CA PRO A 1141 -36.17 46.06 -32.18
C PRO A 1141 -37.26 45.49 -33.14
N LEU A 1142 -38.21 44.74 -32.54
CA LEU A 1142 -39.55 44.35 -33.07
C LEU A 1142 -39.54 43.38 -34.28
N GLU A 1143 -40.61 42.70 -34.68
CA GLU A 1143 -41.77 42.00 -34.06
C GLU A 1143 -42.12 40.87 -35.08
N GLU A 1144 -43.01 39.88 -34.92
CA GLU A 1144 -44.33 39.85 -34.28
C GLU A 1144 -44.83 38.38 -34.19
N GLY A 1145 -45.60 38.04 -33.15
CA GLY A 1145 -46.56 36.90 -33.13
C GLY A 1145 -46.06 35.44 -33.16
N SER A 1146 -46.84 34.45 -32.70
CA SER A 1146 -48.03 34.50 -31.82
C SER A 1146 -48.39 33.08 -31.34
N GLU A 1147 -49.12 32.98 -30.21
CA GLU A 1147 -49.82 31.76 -29.72
C GLU A 1147 -48.93 30.58 -29.23
N SER A 1148 -49.29 29.79 -28.21
CA SER A 1148 -50.34 29.91 -27.16
C SER A 1148 -49.99 28.99 -25.97
N GLY A 1149 -50.83 28.96 -24.92
CA GLY A 1149 -50.98 27.77 -24.06
C GLY A 1149 -50.21 27.70 -22.73
N ASP A 1150 -50.74 28.35 -21.69
CA ASP A 1150 -50.79 27.91 -20.27
C ASP A 1150 -49.51 27.51 -19.49
N GLY A 1151 -49.67 27.33 -18.16
CA GLY A 1151 -48.65 26.65 -17.35
C GLY A 1151 -48.78 26.80 -15.84
N LYS A 1152 -48.63 28.03 -15.31
CA LYS A 1152 -48.40 28.38 -13.87
C LYS A 1152 -47.00 27.94 -13.40
N ARG A 1153 -46.21 28.75 -12.67
CA ARG A 1153 -46.43 29.47 -11.39
C ARG A 1153 -46.59 28.49 -10.20
N LEU A 1154 -45.98 28.73 -9.03
CA LEU A 1154 -45.43 29.98 -8.48
C LEU A 1154 -44.24 29.76 -7.53
N ARG A 1155 -43.29 30.71 -7.52
CA ARG A 1155 -42.22 30.86 -6.52
C ARG A 1155 -42.74 31.68 -5.34
N VAL A 1156 -42.61 31.20 -4.11
CA VAL A 1156 -42.92 32.01 -2.91
C VAL A 1156 -41.63 32.30 -2.14
N GLN A 1157 -41.23 33.56 -2.10
CA GLN A 1157 -40.34 34.09 -1.08
C GLN A 1157 -41.20 34.73 0.01
N ARG A 1158 -40.84 34.55 1.29
CA ARG A 1158 -40.44 35.67 2.17
C ARG A 1158 -40.08 35.25 3.61
N ASN A 1159 -39.30 36.13 4.23
CA ASN A 1159 -39.16 36.38 5.67
C ASN A 1159 -38.71 35.23 6.59
N ARG A 1160 -37.45 35.32 7.05
CA ARG A 1160 -37.18 35.92 8.36
C ARG A 1160 -35.87 36.72 8.35
N GLN A 1161 -35.74 37.67 9.27
CA GLN A 1161 -34.60 38.57 9.45
C GLN A 1161 -33.74 38.13 10.66
N PRO A 1162 -32.53 38.68 10.84
CA PRO A 1162 -31.52 38.16 11.76
C PRO A 1162 -31.55 38.77 13.18
N VAL A 1163 -30.77 38.13 14.06
CA VAL A 1163 -30.12 38.60 15.30
C VAL A 1163 -28.75 37.86 15.22
N GLU A 1164 -27.57 38.48 15.19
CA GLU A 1164 -26.84 39.13 16.30
C GLU A 1164 -26.59 38.13 17.46
N GLU A 1165 -25.44 38.04 18.14
CA GLU A 1165 -24.27 38.93 18.32
C GLU A 1165 -22.95 38.11 18.25
N SER A 1166 -21.89 38.56 17.56
CA SER A 1166 -20.65 39.20 18.10
C SER A 1166 -19.48 38.29 18.48
N SER A 1167 -18.24 38.79 18.26
CA SER A 1167 -16.90 38.18 18.42
C SER A 1167 -16.36 37.46 17.19
#